data_AF-A0A7J7Z6J6-F1
#
_entry.id   AF-A0A7J7Z6J6-F1
#
_cell.length_a   1.000
_cell.length_b   1.000
_cell.length_c   1.000
_cell.angle_alpha   90.00
_cell.angle_beta   90.00
_cell.angle_gamma   90.00
#
_symmetry.space_group_name_H-M   'P 1'
#
loop_
_entity.id
_entity.type
_entity.pdbx_description
1 polymer ?
#
loop_
_entity_poly.entity_id
_entity_poly.type
_entity_poly.pdbx_seq_one_letter_code
_entity_poly.pdbx_strand_id
1 'polypeptide(L)'
;MAQQAADKYLYVDKNFINNPLAQADWAAKKLVWVPSDKSGFEPASLKEEVGDEAIVELVENGKKVKVNKDDIQKMNPPKFSKVEDMAELTCLNEASVLHNLKERYYSGLIYTYSGLFCVVINPYKNLPIYSEEIVEMYKGKKRHEMPPHIYAITDSAYRSMMQDREDQSILCTGESGAGKTENTKKVIQYLAHVASSHKSKKDQGELERQLLQANPILEAFGNAKTVKNDNSSRFGKFIRINFDVNGYIVGANIETYLLEKSRAIRQAKDERTFHIFYYLLSGAGEHLKTDLLLEPYNKYRFLSNGHVTIPGQQDKDLFQETMEAMRIMSIPEDEQIGLLRVISGVLQLGNIVFKKETKALSLARALEEAMEQKAELERLNKQFRTEMEDLMSSKDDVGKSVHELEKSKRALEQQVEEMKTQLEELEDELQATEDAKLRLEVNLQAMKAQFERDLQGRDEQSEEKKKQLVRQVREMEAELEDERKQRSLAVAARKKLELDLKDLEAHIDSANKNRDEAIKQLRKLQAQMKDYMRELDDTRASREEILAQAKENEKKLKSMEAEMIQLQEELAAAERAKRQAQQERDELADEIANSSGKGALALEEKRRLEARIAQLEEELEEEQGNTELVNDRLKKANLQIDQINTDLNLERSHAQKNENARQQMERQNKELKVKLQEMEGTVKSKYKASITALEAKIAQLEEQLDNETKERQAACKQVRRAEKKLKDVLLQVDDERRNAEQFKDQADKASTRLKQLKRQLEEAEEEAQRANASRRKLQRELEDATETADAMNREVSSLKNKLRRGDLPFVVPRRMARKGTGECSDDEVDGKADGAEAKAAE
;
A
#
# COMPACT_ATOMS: atom_id res chain seq x y z
N MET A 1 8.68 -34.97 -25.15
CA MET A 1 7.60 -34.18 -25.78
C MET A 1 7.35 -32.87 -25.03
N ALA A 2 7.13 -32.88 -23.71
CA ALA A 2 6.87 -31.65 -22.95
C ALA A 2 7.96 -30.57 -23.12
N GLN A 3 9.25 -30.92 -22.92
CA GLN A 3 10.38 -30.00 -23.14
C GLN A 3 10.38 -29.30 -24.51
N GLN A 4 10.18 -30.02 -25.63
CA GLN A 4 10.08 -29.43 -26.98
C GLN A 4 8.93 -28.40 -27.12
N ALA A 5 7.86 -28.52 -26.33
CA ALA A 5 6.79 -27.53 -26.29
C ALA A 5 7.14 -26.33 -25.39
N ALA A 6 7.97 -26.53 -24.36
CA ALA A 6 8.50 -25.47 -23.49
C ALA A 6 9.58 -24.63 -24.17
N ASP A 7 10.46 -25.25 -24.97
CA ASP A 7 11.60 -24.59 -25.62
C ASP A 7 11.18 -23.37 -26.43
N LYS A 8 10.07 -23.46 -27.17
CA LYS A 8 9.48 -22.37 -27.96
C LYS A 8 9.05 -21.14 -27.12
N TYR A 9 8.83 -21.31 -25.82
CA TYR A 9 8.42 -20.25 -24.90
C TYR A 9 9.54 -19.80 -23.94
N LEU A 10 10.76 -20.31 -24.13
CA LEU A 10 11.96 -19.90 -23.38
C LEU A 10 13.08 -19.40 -24.29
N TYR A 11 13.33 -20.08 -25.41
CA TYR A 11 14.40 -19.74 -26.34
C TYR A 11 13.92 -18.87 -27.52
N VAL A 12 14.76 -17.93 -27.93
CA VAL A 12 14.56 -17.18 -29.18
C VAL A 12 14.95 -18.08 -30.36
N ASP A 13 14.15 -18.12 -31.43
CA ASP A 13 14.54 -18.75 -32.69
C ASP A 13 15.66 -17.94 -33.37
N LYS A 14 16.90 -18.41 -33.21
CA LYS A 14 18.10 -17.68 -33.68
C LYS A 14 18.36 -17.85 -35.18
N ASN A 15 17.59 -18.69 -35.89
CA ASN A 15 17.77 -18.96 -37.32
C ASN A 15 17.56 -17.73 -38.23
N PHE A 16 16.77 -16.74 -37.78
CA PHE A 16 16.48 -15.52 -38.53
C PHE A 16 17.33 -14.30 -38.14
N ILE A 17 18.06 -14.34 -37.03
CA ILE A 17 18.71 -13.15 -36.43
C ILE A 17 19.88 -12.62 -37.29
N ASN A 18 20.58 -13.52 -37.99
CA ASN A 18 21.78 -13.19 -38.76
C ASN A 18 21.53 -13.00 -40.27
N ASN A 19 20.37 -12.47 -40.68
CA ASN A 19 20.08 -12.18 -42.09
C ASN A 19 20.82 -10.89 -42.57
N PRO A 20 21.79 -10.98 -43.50
CA PRO A 20 22.55 -9.80 -43.95
C PRO A 20 21.68 -8.73 -44.64
N LEU A 21 20.58 -9.14 -45.27
CA LEU A 21 19.67 -8.23 -45.97
C LEU A 21 19.01 -7.23 -45.00
N ALA A 22 18.61 -7.69 -43.81
CA ALA A 22 18.01 -6.84 -42.79
C ALA A 22 19.02 -5.82 -42.22
N GLN A 23 20.29 -6.22 -42.05
CA GLN A 23 21.35 -5.32 -41.59
C GLN A 23 21.71 -4.26 -42.66
N ALA A 24 21.73 -4.64 -43.94
CA ALA A 24 21.91 -3.71 -45.04
C ALA A 24 20.75 -2.71 -45.16
N ASP A 25 19.51 -3.18 -45.05
CA ASP A 25 18.29 -2.35 -45.14
C ASP A 25 18.20 -1.33 -43.99
N TRP A 26 18.49 -1.75 -42.75
CA TRP A 26 18.56 -0.86 -41.58
C TRP A 26 19.58 0.27 -41.78
N ALA A 27 20.77 -0.06 -42.29
CA ALA A 27 21.83 0.91 -42.54
C ALA A 27 21.48 1.87 -43.71
N ALA A 28 20.92 1.35 -44.80
CA ALA A 28 20.54 2.14 -45.97
C ALA A 28 19.39 3.12 -45.68
N LYS A 29 18.41 2.73 -44.86
CA LYS A 29 17.22 3.53 -44.57
C LYS A 29 17.37 4.52 -43.42
N LYS A 30 18.50 4.55 -42.70
CA LYS A 30 18.70 5.37 -41.48
C LYS A 30 17.50 5.27 -40.52
N LEU A 31 17.18 4.04 -40.10
CA LEU A 31 15.96 3.80 -39.34
C LEU A 31 16.02 4.41 -37.93
N VAL A 32 14.89 4.98 -37.52
CA VAL A 32 14.65 5.65 -36.25
C VAL A 32 13.26 5.30 -35.73
N TRP A 33 13.02 5.53 -34.44
CA TRP A 33 11.71 5.49 -33.82
C TRP A 33 11.12 6.89 -33.72
N VAL A 34 9.82 7.03 -33.94
CA VAL A 34 9.06 8.26 -33.73
C VAL A 34 7.77 7.98 -32.95
N PRO A 35 7.19 8.97 -32.23
CA PRO A 35 5.97 8.77 -31.44
C PRO A 35 4.76 8.34 -32.28
N SER A 36 3.86 7.56 -31.66
CA SER A 36 2.66 7.00 -32.31
C SER A 36 1.51 6.85 -31.31
N ASP A 37 0.39 7.54 -31.53
CA ASP A 37 -0.82 7.47 -30.68
C ASP A 37 -1.38 6.04 -30.51
N LYS A 38 -1.04 5.12 -31.43
CA LYS A 38 -1.53 3.73 -31.43
C LYS A 38 -0.51 2.72 -30.92
N SER A 39 0.78 2.94 -31.19
CA SER A 39 1.85 1.97 -30.92
C SER A 39 2.81 2.40 -29.80
N GLY A 40 2.65 3.61 -29.25
CA GLY A 40 3.66 4.30 -28.44
C GLY A 40 4.75 4.88 -29.33
N PHE A 41 5.45 4.00 -30.05
CA PHE A 41 6.44 4.34 -31.06
C PHE A 41 6.28 3.48 -32.33
N GLU A 42 6.64 4.03 -33.48
CA GLU A 42 6.63 3.33 -34.77
C GLU A 42 7.93 3.58 -35.57
N PRO A 43 8.35 2.63 -36.44
CA PRO A 43 9.61 2.74 -37.15
C PRO A 43 9.48 3.66 -38.37
N ALA A 44 10.42 4.59 -38.51
CA ALA A 44 10.50 5.54 -39.62
C ALA A 44 11.92 5.62 -40.21
N SER A 45 12.02 6.11 -41.44
CA SER A 45 13.25 6.36 -42.16
C SER A 45 13.52 7.86 -42.22
N LEU A 46 14.65 8.32 -41.67
CA LEU A 46 15.02 9.73 -41.65
C LEU A 46 15.44 10.20 -43.05
N LYS A 47 14.77 11.23 -43.58
CA LYS A 47 15.00 11.75 -44.95
C LYS A 47 15.79 13.06 -44.94
N GLU A 48 15.36 14.03 -44.15
CA GLU A 48 15.88 15.40 -44.16
C GLU A 48 15.79 16.02 -42.77
N GLU A 49 16.78 16.83 -42.38
CA GLU A 49 16.78 17.61 -41.13
C GLU A 49 16.73 19.10 -41.50
N VAL A 50 15.77 19.85 -40.96
CA VAL A 50 15.45 21.23 -41.35
C VAL A 50 15.34 22.08 -40.07
N GLY A 51 16.49 22.48 -39.53
CA GLY A 51 16.57 23.15 -38.23
C GLY A 51 16.26 22.18 -37.08
N ASP A 52 15.31 22.56 -36.23
CA ASP A 52 14.89 21.80 -35.05
C ASP A 52 13.84 20.70 -35.37
N GLU A 53 13.39 20.64 -36.63
CA GLU A 53 12.44 19.64 -37.11
C GLU A 53 13.07 18.74 -38.18
N ALA A 54 12.56 17.51 -38.31
CA ALA A 54 13.01 16.57 -39.32
C ALA A 54 11.84 15.93 -40.08
N ILE A 55 12.09 15.60 -41.36
CA ILE A 55 11.15 14.90 -42.22
C ILE A 55 11.50 13.41 -42.18
N VAL A 56 10.57 12.62 -41.66
CA VAL A 56 10.65 11.17 -41.56
C VAL A 56 9.62 10.52 -42.48
N GLU A 57 9.88 9.30 -42.92
CA GLU A 57 8.96 8.49 -43.73
C GLU A 57 8.63 7.19 -42.99
N LEU A 58 7.38 7.00 -42.61
CA LEU A 58 6.93 5.87 -41.78
C LEU A 58 7.06 4.56 -42.56
N VAL A 59 7.68 3.53 -41.97
CA VAL A 59 7.98 2.27 -42.67
C VAL A 59 6.71 1.45 -42.97
N GLU A 60 5.68 1.54 -42.13
CA GLU A 60 4.45 0.76 -42.27
C GLU A 60 3.54 1.23 -43.42
N ASN A 61 3.53 2.53 -43.73
CA ASN A 61 2.57 3.13 -44.65
C ASN A 61 3.17 4.13 -45.68
N GLY A 62 4.49 4.37 -45.65
CA GLY A 62 5.18 5.26 -46.58
C GLY A 62 4.84 6.75 -46.44
N LYS A 63 4.02 7.14 -45.46
CA LYS A 63 3.64 8.54 -45.24
C LYS A 63 4.84 9.34 -44.73
N LYS A 64 5.08 10.49 -45.34
CA LYS A 64 6.02 11.48 -44.80
C LYS A 64 5.35 12.32 -43.71
N VAL A 65 6.05 12.47 -42.59
CA VAL A 65 5.62 13.21 -41.41
C VAL A 65 6.75 14.14 -40.98
N LYS A 66 6.41 15.33 -40.47
CA LYS A 66 7.37 16.24 -39.85
C LYS A 66 7.27 16.08 -38.34
N VAL A 67 8.39 15.87 -37.67
CA VAL A 67 8.50 15.67 -36.22
C VAL A 67 9.59 16.56 -35.65
N ASN A 68 9.55 16.87 -34.34
CA ASN A 68 10.67 17.53 -33.69
C ASN A 68 11.88 16.57 -33.70
N LYS A 69 13.09 17.12 -33.89
CA LYS A 69 14.33 16.34 -33.87
C LYS A 69 14.60 15.66 -32.53
N ASP A 70 14.14 16.24 -31.41
CA ASP A 70 14.27 15.68 -30.06
C ASP A 70 13.30 14.50 -29.81
N ASP A 71 12.20 14.40 -30.55
CA ASP A 71 11.25 13.27 -30.47
C ASP A 71 11.83 11.98 -31.13
N ILE A 72 12.90 12.10 -31.92
CA ILE A 72 13.46 11.00 -32.71
C ILE A 72 14.41 10.14 -31.87
N GLN A 73 13.98 8.92 -31.53
CA GLN A 73 14.81 7.97 -30.80
C GLN A 73 15.56 7.03 -31.76
N LYS A 74 16.85 6.77 -31.50
CA LYS A 74 17.70 5.91 -32.36
C LYS A 74 17.22 4.45 -32.34
N MET A 75 17.05 3.83 -33.51
CA MET A 75 16.66 2.42 -33.61
C MET A 75 17.87 1.48 -33.49
N ASN A 76 17.76 0.42 -32.68
CA ASN A 76 18.81 -0.60 -32.57
C ASN A 76 18.91 -1.45 -33.87
N PRO A 77 20.12 -1.89 -34.27
CA PRO A 77 20.29 -2.82 -35.39
C PRO A 77 19.53 -4.15 -35.21
N PRO A 78 19.05 -4.80 -36.30
CA PRO A 78 18.22 -6.01 -36.24
C PRO A 78 18.79 -7.20 -35.44
N LYS A 79 20.12 -7.30 -35.29
CA LYS A 79 20.78 -8.31 -34.46
C LYS A 79 20.35 -8.31 -32.99
N PHE A 80 19.78 -7.20 -32.50
CA PHE A 80 19.25 -7.05 -31.15
C PHE A 80 17.76 -7.41 -31.02
N SER A 81 17.14 -7.94 -32.08
CA SER A 81 15.75 -8.40 -32.02
C SER A 81 15.60 -9.50 -30.97
N LYS A 82 14.65 -9.30 -30.04
CA LYS A 82 14.31 -10.24 -28.97
C LYS A 82 15.45 -10.53 -27.99
N VAL A 83 16.38 -9.58 -27.80
CA VAL A 83 17.53 -9.71 -26.89
C VAL A 83 17.10 -10.10 -25.47
N GLU A 84 17.89 -10.98 -24.86
CA GLU A 84 17.57 -11.63 -23.58
C GLU A 84 17.79 -10.70 -22.37
N ASP A 85 18.74 -9.77 -22.47
CA ASP A 85 18.93 -8.66 -21.53
C ASP A 85 18.93 -7.31 -22.26
N MET A 86 18.07 -6.38 -21.81
CA MET A 86 17.97 -5.05 -22.42
C MET A 86 19.19 -4.15 -22.13
N ALA A 87 20.05 -4.53 -21.18
CA ALA A 87 21.35 -3.87 -20.97
C ALA A 87 22.35 -4.09 -22.13
N GLU A 88 22.11 -5.05 -23.03
CA GLU A 88 22.94 -5.28 -24.22
C GLU A 88 22.59 -4.33 -25.40
N LEU A 89 21.48 -3.59 -25.32
CA LEU A 89 21.04 -2.66 -26.37
C LEU A 89 22.02 -1.49 -26.53
N THR A 90 22.53 -1.29 -27.75
CA THR A 90 23.45 -0.17 -28.05
C THR A 90 22.77 1.20 -27.94
N CYS A 91 21.47 1.28 -28.23
CA CYS A 91 20.65 2.47 -28.03
C CYS A 91 19.58 2.16 -26.97
N LEU A 92 19.90 2.41 -25.70
CA LEU A 92 18.93 2.28 -24.61
C LEU A 92 17.99 3.50 -24.62
N ASN A 93 16.77 3.29 -25.10
CA ASN A 93 15.70 4.30 -25.13
C ASN A 93 14.33 3.63 -25.00
N GLU A 94 13.31 4.42 -24.66
CA GLU A 94 11.96 3.93 -24.36
C GLU A 94 11.37 3.12 -25.51
N ALA A 95 11.50 3.62 -26.75
CA ALA A 95 11.01 2.94 -27.94
C ALA A 95 11.67 1.55 -28.14
N SER A 96 12.99 1.43 -27.91
CA SER A 96 13.70 0.15 -28.05
C SER A 96 13.40 -0.83 -26.92
N VAL A 97 13.21 -0.34 -25.69
CA VAL A 97 12.75 -1.15 -24.54
C VAL A 97 11.34 -1.68 -24.80
N LEU A 98 10.40 -0.80 -25.17
CA LEU A 98 9.03 -1.17 -25.54
C LEU A 98 9.03 -2.18 -26.71
N HIS A 99 9.81 -1.93 -27.75
CA HIS A 99 9.91 -2.82 -28.91
C HIS A 99 10.42 -4.21 -28.53
N ASN A 100 11.51 -4.32 -27.75
CA ASN A 100 12.05 -5.62 -27.35
C ASN A 100 11.05 -6.42 -26.51
N LEU A 101 10.40 -5.75 -25.55
CA LEU A 101 9.36 -6.34 -24.71
C LEU A 101 8.14 -6.79 -25.54
N LYS A 102 7.68 -5.96 -26.49
CA LYS A 102 6.57 -6.25 -27.42
C LYS A 102 6.87 -7.48 -28.28
N GLU A 103 8.05 -7.52 -28.91
CA GLU A 103 8.49 -8.62 -29.77
C GLU A 103 8.69 -9.93 -29.00
N ARG A 104 9.25 -9.88 -27.78
CA ARG A 104 9.37 -11.06 -26.91
C ARG A 104 8.01 -11.55 -26.44
N TYR A 105 7.13 -10.66 -26.00
CA TYR A 105 5.77 -11.01 -25.56
C TYR A 105 4.92 -11.68 -26.65
N TYR A 106 4.91 -11.14 -27.88
CA TYR A 106 4.19 -11.77 -29.00
C TYR A 106 4.81 -13.11 -29.44
N SER A 107 6.11 -13.31 -29.21
CA SER A 107 6.77 -14.62 -29.36
C SER A 107 6.43 -15.59 -28.22
N GLY A 108 5.78 -15.12 -27.14
CA GLY A 108 5.46 -15.89 -25.94
C GLY A 108 6.56 -15.91 -24.87
N LEU A 109 7.65 -15.15 -25.07
CA LEU A 109 8.78 -15.01 -24.16
C LEU A 109 8.46 -13.89 -23.13
N ILE A 110 7.82 -14.25 -22.01
CA ILE A 110 7.30 -13.27 -21.04
C ILE A 110 8.34 -12.68 -20.07
N TYR A 111 9.49 -13.34 -19.92
CA TYR A 111 10.60 -12.93 -19.07
C TYR A 111 11.69 -12.27 -19.91
N THR A 112 12.20 -11.11 -19.46
CA THR A 112 13.30 -10.38 -20.14
C THR A 112 14.16 -9.68 -19.09
N TYR A 113 15.48 -9.84 -19.13
CA TYR A 113 16.36 -9.15 -18.18
C TYR A 113 16.52 -7.66 -18.51
N SER A 114 16.89 -6.90 -17.49
CA SER A 114 17.15 -5.46 -17.54
C SER A 114 18.27 -5.11 -16.55
N GLY A 115 19.50 -5.52 -16.86
CA GLY A 115 20.68 -5.26 -16.03
C GLY A 115 20.70 -6.08 -14.74
N LEU A 116 20.18 -5.56 -13.64
CA LEU A 116 20.06 -6.31 -12.37
C LEU A 116 18.66 -6.93 -12.16
N PHE A 117 17.65 -6.40 -12.84
CA PHE A 117 16.25 -6.79 -12.64
C PHE A 117 15.72 -7.63 -13.82
N CYS A 118 14.50 -8.16 -13.67
CA CYS A 118 13.79 -8.87 -14.72
C CYS A 118 12.40 -8.27 -14.91
N VAL A 119 12.04 -7.94 -16.15
CA VAL A 119 10.70 -7.50 -16.54
C VAL A 119 9.89 -8.74 -16.90
N VAL A 120 8.68 -8.81 -16.33
CA VAL A 120 7.75 -9.93 -16.53
C VAL A 120 6.42 -9.38 -17.01
N ILE A 121 5.96 -9.80 -18.18
CA ILE A 121 4.67 -9.38 -18.74
C ILE A 121 3.66 -10.51 -18.52
N ASN A 122 2.50 -10.21 -17.91
CA ASN A 122 1.48 -11.22 -17.63
C ASN A 122 1.00 -11.87 -18.95
N PRO A 123 1.15 -13.19 -19.15
CA PRO A 123 0.77 -13.86 -20.39
C PRO A 123 -0.75 -13.94 -20.61
N TYR A 124 -1.56 -13.87 -19.55
CA TYR A 124 -3.00 -14.20 -19.55
C TYR A 124 -3.36 -15.57 -20.18
N LYS A 125 -2.38 -16.48 -20.26
CA LYS A 125 -2.49 -17.86 -20.75
C LYS A 125 -1.53 -18.77 -19.98
N ASN A 126 -1.89 -20.04 -19.84
CA ASN A 126 -0.99 -21.04 -19.29
C ASN A 126 0.15 -21.32 -20.29
N LEU A 127 1.39 -21.15 -19.85
CA LEU A 127 2.60 -21.47 -20.62
C LEU A 127 3.27 -22.73 -20.04
N PRO A 128 3.79 -23.65 -20.88
CA PRO A 128 4.37 -24.92 -20.45
C PRO A 128 5.81 -24.78 -19.89
N ILE A 129 6.10 -23.69 -19.16
CA ILE A 129 7.45 -23.30 -18.71
C ILE A 129 7.70 -23.55 -17.21
N TYR A 130 6.76 -24.22 -16.52
CA TYR A 130 6.78 -24.41 -15.06
C TYR A 130 6.69 -25.88 -14.61
N SER A 131 7.21 -26.81 -15.42
CA SER A 131 7.31 -28.24 -15.10
C SER A 131 8.60 -28.58 -14.34
N GLU A 132 8.63 -29.76 -13.71
CA GLU A 132 9.82 -30.31 -13.02
C GLU A 132 11.02 -30.48 -13.98
N GLU A 133 10.77 -30.84 -15.25
CA GLU A 133 11.79 -30.86 -16.31
C GLU A 133 12.52 -29.51 -16.41
N ILE A 134 11.78 -28.40 -16.33
CA ILE A 134 12.34 -27.04 -16.39
C ILE A 134 12.99 -26.64 -15.05
N VAL A 135 12.51 -27.13 -13.91
CA VAL A 135 13.18 -26.90 -12.61
C VAL A 135 14.59 -27.50 -12.61
N GLU A 136 14.75 -28.78 -12.97
CA GLU A 136 16.08 -29.41 -13.07
C GLU A 136 16.95 -28.77 -14.17
N MET A 137 16.34 -28.23 -15.24
CA MET A 137 17.06 -27.54 -16.30
C MET A 137 17.73 -26.22 -15.83
N TYR A 138 17.11 -25.48 -14.89
CA TYR A 138 17.66 -24.24 -14.33
C TYR A 138 18.59 -24.45 -13.11
N LYS A 139 18.53 -25.63 -12.47
CA LYS A 139 19.22 -25.99 -11.23
C LYS A 139 20.72 -25.74 -11.27
N GLY A 140 21.17 -24.76 -10.47
CA GLY A 140 22.58 -24.38 -10.35
C GLY A 140 23.19 -23.66 -11.57
N LYS A 141 22.42 -23.39 -12.63
CA LYS A 141 22.91 -22.78 -13.89
C LYS A 141 23.21 -21.30 -13.74
N LYS A 142 24.26 -20.78 -14.38
CA LYS A 142 24.52 -19.33 -14.39
C LYS A 142 23.49 -18.59 -15.24
N ARG A 143 23.28 -17.32 -14.93
CA ARG A 143 22.29 -16.44 -15.59
C ARG A 143 22.44 -16.31 -17.12
N HIS A 144 23.63 -16.60 -17.67
CA HIS A 144 23.90 -16.58 -19.12
C HIS A 144 23.95 -17.98 -19.75
N GLU A 145 23.84 -19.06 -18.96
CA GLU A 145 23.79 -20.45 -19.47
C GLU A 145 22.37 -20.84 -19.90
N MET A 146 21.35 -20.12 -19.41
CA MET A 146 19.92 -20.37 -19.62
C MET A 146 19.18 -19.06 -19.91
N PRO A 147 18.08 -19.06 -20.69
CA PRO A 147 17.36 -17.84 -21.03
C PRO A 147 16.59 -17.27 -19.83
N PRO A 148 16.15 -16.00 -19.88
CA PRO A 148 15.51 -15.32 -18.75
C PRO A 148 14.28 -16.07 -18.21
N HIS A 149 14.25 -16.35 -16.91
CA HIS A 149 13.13 -17.02 -16.23
C HIS A 149 13.11 -16.73 -14.73
N ILE A 150 11.94 -16.85 -14.08
CA ILE A 150 11.81 -16.67 -12.61
C ILE A 150 12.66 -17.67 -11.82
N TYR A 151 12.82 -18.90 -12.32
CA TYR A 151 13.67 -19.93 -11.71
C TYR A 151 15.14 -19.51 -11.69
N ALA A 152 15.66 -18.87 -12.75
CA ALA A 152 17.05 -18.37 -12.76
C ALA A 152 17.29 -17.26 -11.72
N ILE A 153 16.29 -16.41 -11.46
CA ILE A 153 16.37 -15.38 -10.41
C ILE A 153 16.39 -16.05 -9.03
N THR A 154 15.52 -17.03 -8.83
CA THR A 154 15.41 -17.78 -7.57
C THR A 154 16.68 -18.57 -7.26
N ASP A 155 17.22 -19.27 -8.26
CA ASP A 155 18.44 -20.08 -8.16
C ASP A 155 19.70 -19.22 -7.98
N SER A 156 19.71 -18.00 -8.56
CA SER A 156 20.79 -17.03 -8.33
C SER A 156 20.75 -16.49 -6.90
N ALA A 157 19.57 -16.11 -6.39
CA ALA A 157 19.40 -15.64 -5.01
C ALA A 157 19.77 -16.74 -4.01
N TYR A 158 19.26 -17.96 -4.19
CA TYR A 158 19.58 -19.10 -3.34
C TYR A 158 21.10 -19.43 -3.31
N ARG A 159 21.80 -19.34 -4.46
CA ARG A 159 23.26 -19.52 -4.48
C ARG A 159 24.03 -18.38 -3.83
N SER A 160 23.66 -17.11 -4.05
CA SER A 160 24.29 -15.98 -3.34
C SER A 160 24.10 -16.10 -1.83
N MET A 161 22.90 -16.44 -1.36
CA MET A 161 22.65 -16.73 0.06
C MET A 161 23.62 -17.78 0.62
N MET A 162 23.86 -18.87 -0.11
CA MET A 162 24.76 -19.96 0.31
C MET A 162 26.26 -19.66 0.14
N GLN A 163 26.64 -18.77 -0.80
CA GLN A 163 28.04 -18.40 -1.09
C GLN A 163 28.50 -17.23 -0.23
N ASP A 164 27.73 -16.15 -0.24
CA ASP A 164 28.02 -14.86 0.41
C ASP A 164 27.59 -14.85 1.89
N ARG A 165 26.69 -15.77 2.28
CA ARG A 165 26.13 -15.93 3.65
C ARG A 165 25.31 -14.73 4.13
N GLU A 166 24.61 -14.09 3.21
CA GLU A 166 23.72 -12.95 3.46
C GLU A 166 22.27 -13.30 3.09
N ASP A 167 21.31 -12.95 3.97
CA ASP A 167 19.87 -13.16 3.75
C ASP A 167 19.39 -12.42 2.48
N GLN A 168 18.68 -13.13 1.59
CA GLN A 168 18.24 -12.61 0.30
C GLN A 168 16.74 -12.30 0.26
N SER A 169 16.32 -11.38 -0.63
CA SER A 169 14.91 -11.05 -0.85
C SER A 169 14.55 -10.97 -2.34
N ILE A 170 13.34 -11.42 -2.69
CA ILE A 170 12.81 -11.39 -4.08
C ILE A 170 11.55 -10.53 -4.10
N LEU A 171 11.71 -9.27 -4.51
CA LEU A 171 10.65 -8.25 -4.48
C LEU A 171 9.85 -8.24 -5.79
N CYS A 172 8.63 -8.78 -5.75
CA CYS A 172 7.71 -8.77 -6.90
C CYS A 172 6.94 -7.43 -6.96
N THR A 173 7.32 -6.53 -7.87
CA THR A 173 6.69 -5.20 -8.06
C THR A 173 5.61 -5.19 -9.15
N GLY A 174 5.03 -4.02 -9.45
CA GLY A 174 4.01 -3.83 -10.50
C GLY A 174 2.57 -3.64 -9.99
N GLU A 175 1.64 -3.32 -10.91
CA GLU A 175 0.23 -3.04 -10.61
C GLU A 175 -0.59 -4.26 -10.11
N SER A 176 -1.83 -4.02 -9.68
CA SER A 176 -2.79 -5.11 -9.46
C SER A 176 -3.11 -5.80 -10.78
N GLY A 177 -3.09 -7.14 -10.79
CA GLY A 177 -3.20 -7.94 -12.02
C GLY A 177 -1.88 -8.23 -12.75
N ALA A 178 -0.77 -7.59 -12.38
CA ALA A 178 0.54 -7.77 -13.05
C ALA A 178 1.24 -9.14 -12.80
N GLY A 179 0.58 -10.10 -12.16
CA GLY A 179 1.14 -11.46 -11.95
C GLY A 179 2.10 -11.62 -10.77
N LYS A 180 2.16 -10.65 -9.83
CA LYS A 180 3.01 -10.72 -8.62
C LYS A 180 2.86 -12.06 -7.86
N THR A 181 1.63 -12.39 -7.47
CA THR A 181 1.31 -13.58 -6.66
C THR A 181 1.73 -14.88 -7.33
N GLU A 182 1.57 -14.98 -8.66
CA GLU A 182 1.97 -16.16 -9.42
C GLU A 182 3.50 -16.30 -9.49
N ASN A 183 4.23 -15.20 -9.69
CA ASN A 183 5.70 -15.25 -9.62
C ASN A 183 6.17 -15.66 -8.21
N THR A 184 5.53 -15.19 -7.14
CA THR A 184 5.81 -15.66 -5.76
C THR A 184 5.53 -17.17 -5.60
N LYS A 185 4.41 -17.69 -6.15
CA LYS A 185 4.15 -19.15 -6.16
C LYS A 185 5.26 -19.92 -6.89
N LYS A 186 5.78 -19.39 -8.01
CA LYS A 186 6.87 -20.04 -8.77
C LYS A 186 8.24 -19.97 -8.09
N VAL A 187 8.55 -18.90 -7.36
CA VAL A 187 9.71 -18.83 -6.45
C VAL A 187 9.64 -19.93 -5.39
N ILE A 188 8.48 -20.07 -4.73
CA ILE A 188 8.27 -21.10 -3.70
C ILE A 188 8.34 -22.52 -4.30
N GLN A 189 7.66 -22.76 -5.44
CA GLN A 189 7.70 -24.05 -6.15
C GLN A 189 9.14 -24.47 -6.50
N TYR A 190 9.99 -23.54 -6.88
CA TYR A 190 11.38 -23.81 -7.21
C TYR A 190 12.22 -24.18 -5.97
N LEU A 191 12.12 -23.39 -4.90
CA LEU A 191 12.86 -23.65 -3.65
C LEU A 191 12.39 -24.95 -2.98
N ALA A 192 11.08 -25.21 -2.96
CA ALA A 192 10.48 -26.44 -2.44
C ALA A 192 10.97 -27.71 -3.14
N HIS A 193 11.47 -27.61 -4.39
CA HIS A 193 12.04 -28.73 -5.14
C HIS A 193 13.57 -28.80 -5.02
N VAL A 194 14.25 -27.67 -5.16
CA VAL A 194 15.74 -27.62 -5.21
C VAL A 194 16.40 -27.68 -3.83
N ALA A 195 15.75 -27.16 -2.79
CA ALA A 195 16.27 -27.10 -1.42
C ALA A 195 15.57 -28.09 -0.45
N SER A 196 14.90 -29.12 -0.98
CA SER A 196 14.26 -30.16 -0.17
C SER A 196 15.26 -31.18 0.39
N SER A 197 15.07 -31.62 1.64
CA SER A 197 15.94 -32.63 2.25
C SER A 197 15.56 -34.04 1.79
N HIS A 198 16.43 -34.67 1.00
CA HIS A 198 16.17 -35.97 0.34
C HIS A 198 16.27 -37.20 1.30
N LYS A 199 15.74 -37.10 2.52
CA LYS A 199 15.74 -38.18 3.51
C LYS A 199 14.60 -39.19 3.29
N SER A 200 14.88 -40.16 2.43
CA SER A 200 14.01 -41.29 2.06
C SER A 200 12.80 -40.90 1.20
N LYS A 201 12.44 -41.77 0.24
CA LYS A 201 11.31 -41.57 -0.70
C LYS A 201 9.91 -41.60 -0.08
N LYS A 202 9.78 -41.73 1.25
CA LYS A 202 8.49 -41.94 1.92
C LYS A 202 8.03 -40.71 2.72
N ASP A 203 8.99 -40.01 3.32
CA ASP A 203 8.77 -38.82 4.15
C ASP A 203 9.29 -37.54 3.44
N GLN A 204 9.56 -37.64 2.13
CA GLN A 204 10.13 -36.56 1.33
C GLN A 204 9.11 -35.44 1.10
N GLY A 205 9.41 -34.25 1.62
CA GLY A 205 8.73 -33.01 1.23
C GLY A 205 7.47 -32.64 2.04
N GLU A 206 7.29 -33.09 3.29
CA GLU A 206 6.09 -32.75 4.07
C GLU A 206 5.97 -31.23 4.33
N LEU A 207 7.04 -30.60 4.83
CA LEU A 207 7.12 -29.15 5.07
C LEU A 207 7.00 -28.36 3.76
N GLU A 208 7.61 -28.86 2.70
CA GLU A 208 7.62 -28.27 1.36
C GLU A 208 6.22 -28.35 0.71
N ARG A 209 5.50 -29.46 0.91
CA ARG A 209 4.10 -29.64 0.52
C ARG A 209 3.18 -28.70 1.30
N GLN A 210 3.38 -28.57 2.61
CA GLN A 210 2.67 -27.59 3.46
C GLN A 210 2.91 -26.14 2.98
N LEU A 211 4.17 -25.76 2.73
CA LEU A 211 4.53 -24.44 2.23
C LEU A 211 3.85 -24.08 0.89
N LEU A 212 3.60 -25.07 0.04
CA LEU A 212 2.80 -24.91 -1.18
C LEU A 212 1.29 -24.74 -0.87
N GLN A 213 0.73 -25.57 0.02
CA GLN A 213 -0.70 -25.55 0.39
C GLN A 213 -1.12 -24.35 1.25
N ALA A 214 -0.18 -23.67 1.91
CA ALA A 214 -0.45 -22.41 2.61
C ALA A 214 -1.00 -21.31 1.69
N ASN A 215 -0.67 -21.33 0.39
CA ASN A 215 -1.15 -20.32 -0.56
C ASN A 215 -2.65 -20.44 -0.89
N PRO A 216 -3.21 -21.60 -1.32
CA PRO A 216 -4.65 -21.79 -1.50
C PRO A 216 -5.51 -21.29 -0.33
N ILE A 217 -5.13 -21.60 0.91
CA ILE A 217 -5.85 -21.17 2.12
C ILE A 217 -5.85 -19.63 2.22
N LEU A 218 -4.67 -19.01 2.15
CA LEU A 218 -4.55 -17.55 2.23
C LEU A 218 -5.25 -16.82 1.08
N GLU A 219 -5.38 -17.44 -0.09
CA GLU A 219 -6.14 -16.88 -1.22
C GLU A 219 -7.66 -17.05 -1.04
N ALA A 220 -8.13 -18.17 -0.48
CA ALA A 220 -9.54 -18.34 -0.13
C ALA A 220 -10.03 -17.29 0.88
N PHE A 221 -9.27 -17.07 1.97
CA PHE A 221 -9.64 -16.12 3.03
C PHE A 221 -9.23 -14.66 2.74
N GLY A 222 -8.28 -14.41 1.84
CA GLY A 222 -7.65 -13.09 1.64
C GLY A 222 -7.71 -12.50 0.23
N ASN A 223 -8.07 -13.26 -0.81
CA ASN A 223 -8.30 -12.73 -2.16
C ASN A 223 -9.79 -12.50 -2.44
N ALA A 224 -10.12 -11.67 -3.43
CA ALA A 224 -11.47 -11.45 -3.94
C ALA A 224 -11.47 -11.03 -5.43
N LYS A 225 -12.59 -11.22 -6.13
CA LYS A 225 -12.82 -10.61 -7.46
C LYS A 225 -12.97 -9.10 -7.34
N THR A 226 -12.26 -8.40 -8.20
CA THR A 226 -12.31 -6.95 -8.39
C THR A 226 -12.54 -6.61 -9.86
N VAL A 227 -12.73 -5.32 -10.18
CA VAL A 227 -12.84 -4.86 -11.58
C VAL A 227 -11.52 -5.07 -12.37
N LYS A 228 -10.35 -5.02 -11.71
CA LYS A 228 -9.03 -5.21 -12.37
C LYS A 228 -8.53 -6.66 -12.41
N ASN A 229 -8.99 -7.53 -11.51
CA ASN A 229 -8.49 -8.91 -11.37
C ASN A 229 -9.51 -9.78 -10.62
N ASP A 230 -9.82 -10.96 -11.18
CA ASP A 230 -10.77 -11.93 -10.62
C ASP A 230 -10.27 -12.66 -9.37
N ASN A 231 -8.94 -12.79 -9.20
CA ASN A 231 -8.30 -13.33 -8.00
C ASN A 231 -7.33 -12.27 -7.42
N SER A 232 -7.86 -11.13 -6.98
CA SER A 232 -7.06 -10.05 -6.39
C SER A 232 -6.77 -10.33 -4.93
N SER A 233 -5.51 -10.52 -4.56
CA SER A 233 -5.09 -10.41 -3.16
C SER A 233 -5.48 -9.05 -2.59
N ARG A 234 -6.12 -9.07 -1.41
CA ARG A 234 -6.61 -7.88 -0.69
C ARG A 234 -5.85 -7.65 0.63
N PHE A 235 -4.63 -8.19 0.70
CA PHE A 235 -3.64 -8.07 1.76
C PHE A 235 -2.24 -8.18 1.14
N GLY A 236 -1.23 -7.61 1.79
CA GLY A 236 0.18 -7.89 1.49
C GLY A 236 0.65 -9.13 2.24
N LYS A 237 1.53 -9.93 1.62
CA LYS A 237 2.20 -11.07 2.26
C LYS A 237 3.71 -10.99 2.06
N PHE A 238 4.48 -11.16 3.14
CA PHE A 238 5.91 -11.36 3.13
C PHE A 238 6.20 -12.77 3.66
N ILE A 239 6.95 -13.56 2.89
CA ILE A 239 7.18 -14.98 3.17
C ILE A 239 8.68 -15.16 3.38
N ARG A 240 9.09 -15.44 4.62
CA ARG A 240 10.47 -15.79 4.96
C ARG A 240 10.61 -17.30 4.94
N ILE A 241 11.52 -17.83 4.14
CA ILE A 241 11.90 -19.25 4.13
C ILE A 241 13.24 -19.36 4.83
N ASN A 242 13.34 -20.27 5.80
CA ASN A 242 14.53 -20.48 6.62
C ASN A 242 15.26 -21.73 6.14
N PHE A 243 16.58 -21.64 6.01
CA PHE A 243 17.46 -22.71 5.52
C PHE A 243 18.48 -23.11 6.59
N ASP A 244 18.94 -24.36 6.56
CA ASP A 244 20.05 -24.83 7.40
C ASP A 244 21.43 -24.53 6.78
N VAL A 245 22.50 -24.86 7.51
CA VAL A 245 23.89 -24.67 7.05
C VAL A 245 24.28 -25.51 5.83
N ASN A 246 23.44 -26.46 5.41
CA ASN A 246 23.62 -27.28 4.21
C ASN A 246 22.77 -26.76 3.02
N GLY A 247 21.87 -25.80 3.27
CA GLY A 247 20.96 -25.21 2.28
C GLY A 247 19.56 -25.83 2.25
N TYR A 248 19.22 -26.77 3.15
CA TYR A 248 17.89 -27.37 3.18
C TYR A 248 16.86 -26.48 3.86
N ILE A 249 15.62 -26.46 3.36
CA ILE A 249 14.51 -25.76 4.02
C ILE A 249 14.23 -26.42 5.38
N VAL A 250 14.17 -25.61 6.44
CA VAL A 250 13.86 -26.05 7.83
C VAL A 250 12.67 -25.34 8.45
N GLY A 251 12.11 -24.34 7.78
CA GLY A 251 10.87 -23.69 8.20
C GLY A 251 10.49 -22.53 7.30
N ALA A 252 9.28 -22.00 7.49
CA ALA A 252 8.82 -20.78 6.85
C ALA A 252 7.94 -19.96 7.79
N ASN A 253 7.89 -18.65 7.58
CA ASN A 253 7.00 -17.72 8.28
C ASN A 253 6.29 -16.82 7.24
N ILE A 254 5.04 -16.45 7.51
CA ILE A 254 4.22 -15.61 6.63
C ILE A 254 3.70 -14.42 7.44
N GLU A 255 4.28 -13.25 7.21
CA GLU A 255 3.77 -11.99 7.74
C GLU A 255 2.73 -11.41 6.78
N THR A 256 1.61 -10.93 7.33
CA THR A 256 0.49 -10.37 6.55
C THR A 256 0.20 -8.93 6.94
N TYR A 257 0.01 -8.06 5.95
CA TYR A 257 -0.21 -6.62 6.16
C TYR A 257 -1.49 -6.14 5.46
N LEU A 258 -2.13 -5.12 6.04
CA LEU A 258 -3.18 -4.31 5.38
C LEU A 258 -4.32 -5.11 4.71
N LEU A 259 -4.88 -6.11 5.39
CA LEU A 259 -6.09 -6.82 4.93
C LEU A 259 -7.29 -5.86 4.83
N GLU A 260 -7.91 -5.79 3.66
CA GLU A 260 -9.08 -4.93 3.35
C GLU A 260 -10.38 -5.46 3.99
N LYS A 261 -10.44 -5.47 5.33
CA LYS A 261 -11.57 -6.02 6.11
C LYS A 261 -12.92 -5.34 5.80
N SER A 262 -12.92 -4.11 5.29
CA SER A 262 -14.12 -3.39 4.84
C SER A 262 -14.89 -4.13 3.74
N ARG A 263 -14.21 -4.90 2.89
CA ARG A 263 -14.81 -5.70 1.81
C ARG A 263 -15.73 -6.82 2.33
N ALA A 264 -15.52 -7.27 3.57
CA ALA A 264 -16.34 -8.34 4.16
C ALA A 264 -17.81 -7.94 4.34
N ILE A 265 -18.10 -6.66 4.56
CA ILE A 265 -19.45 -6.16 4.85
C ILE A 265 -20.15 -5.51 3.65
N ARG A 266 -19.40 -4.95 2.68
CA ARG A 266 -19.90 -4.31 1.47
C ARG A 266 -18.88 -4.42 0.34
N GLN A 267 -19.36 -4.47 -0.90
CA GLN A 267 -18.52 -4.56 -2.10
C GLN A 267 -18.88 -3.42 -3.07
N ALA A 268 -17.92 -3.02 -3.91
CA ALA A 268 -18.23 -2.17 -5.05
C ALA A 268 -19.01 -2.94 -6.12
N LYS A 269 -19.63 -2.24 -7.09
CA LYS A 269 -20.39 -2.85 -8.19
C LYS A 269 -19.51 -3.85 -8.95
N ASP A 270 -20.09 -4.99 -9.33
CA ASP A 270 -19.47 -6.07 -10.12
C ASP A 270 -18.27 -6.77 -9.44
N GLU A 271 -18.00 -6.49 -8.16
CA GLU A 271 -16.96 -7.13 -7.34
C GLU A 271 -17.51 -8.18 -6.37
N ARG A 272 -16.64 -9.02 -5.79
CA ARG A 272 -16.98 -10.01 -4.76
C ARG A 272 -16.43 -9.63 -3.38
N THR A 273 -16.97 -10.27 -2.34
CA THR A 273 -16.27 -10.43 -1.05
C THR A 273 -15.18 -11.51 -1.16
N PHE A 274 -14.49 -11.81 -0.06
CA PHE A 274 -13.46 -12.85 0.01
C PHE A 274 -13.98 -14.20 -0.50
N HIS A 275 -13.15 -14.95 -1.24
CA HIS A 275 -13.65 -16.13 -1.96
C HIS A 275 -14.28 -17.20 -1.05
N ILE A 276 -13.75 -17.38 0.17
CA ILE A 276 -14.24 -18.36 1.16
C ILE A 276 -15.75 -18.24 1.44
N PHE A 277 -16.34 -17.04 1.41
CA PHE A 277 -17.78 -16.85 1.58
C PHE A 277 -18.60 -17.52 0.47
N TYR A 278 -18.09 -17.51 -0.77
CA TYR A 278 -18.75 -18.16 -1.90
C TYR A 278 -18.44 -19.65 -1.95
N TYR A 279 -17.19 -20.03 -1.65
CA TYR A 279 -16.76 -21.43 -1.54
C TYR A 279 -17.62 -22.17 -0.51
N LEU A 280 -17.82 -21.60 0.69
CA LEU A 280 -18.64 -22.19 1.74
C LEU A 280 -20.10 -22.40 1.29
N LEU A 281 -20.71 -21.39 0.65
CA LEU A 281 -22.10 -21.47 0.19
C LEU A 281 -22.32 -22.38 -1.04
N SER A 282 -21.29 -22.59 -1.87
CA SER A 282 -21.32 -23.53 -3.01
C SER A 282 -20.92 -24.96 -2.64
N GLY A 283 -19.98 -25.11 -1.70
CA GLY A 283 -19.24 -26.34 -1.45
C GLY A 283 -19.64 -27.11 -0.19
N ALA A 284 -20.34 -26.48 0.76
CA ALA A 284 -20.88 -27.18 1.92
C ALA A 284 -21.88 -28.27 1.52
N GLY A 285 -21.72 -29.48 2.05
CA GLY A 285 -22.74 -30.53 1.98
C GLY A 285 -23.93 -30.22 2.88
N GLU A 286 -25.07 -30.89 2.66
CA GLU A 286 -26.34 -30.58 3.36
C GLU A 286 -26.24 -30.66 4.90
N HIS A 287 -25.42 -31.57 5.44
CA HIS A 287 -25.11 -31.64 6.87
C HIS A 287 -24.48 -30.33 7.36
N LEU A 288 -23.37 -29.92 6.74
CA LEU A 288 -22.63 -28.70 7.09
C LEU A 288 -23.44 -27.42 6.84
N LYS A 289 -24.30 -27.39 5.82
CA LYS A 289 -25.26 -26.29 5.61
C LYS A 289 -26.22 -26.17 6.80
N THR A 290 -26.70 -27.30 7.32
CA THR A 290 -27.62 -27.34 8.46
C THR A 290 -26.90 -26.90 9.74
N ASP A 291 -25.73 -27.47 10.04
CA ASP A 291 -24.93 -27.15 11.23
C ASP A 291 -24.49 -25.68 11.30
N LEU A 292 -24.19 -25.10 10.15
CA LEU A 292 -23.70 -23.73 10.03
C LEU A 292 -24.79 -22.74 9.62
N LEU A 293 -26.07 -23.14 9.55
CA LEU A 293 -27.23 -22.32 9.21
C LEU A 293 -27.06 -21.54 7.88
N LEU A 294 -26.54 -22.20 6.84
CA LEU A 294 -26.23 -21.59 5.54
C LEU A 294 -27.49 -21.39 4.69
N GLU A 295 -27.87 -20.13 4.49
CA GLU A 295 -28.95 -19.71 3.59
C GLU A 295 -28.47 -19.49 2.14
N PRO A 296 -29.38 -19.42 1.14
CA PRO A 296 -29.01 -19.04 -0.23
C PRO A 296 -28.42 -17.62 -0.33
N TYR A 297 -27.55 -17.38 -1.33
CA TYR A 297 -26.80 -16.13 -1.52
C TYR A 297 -27.60 -14.82 -1.36
N ASN A 298 -28.86 -14.78 -1.80
CA ASN A 298 -29.72 -13.60 -1.75
C ASN A 298 -30.28 -13.28 -0.35
N LYS A 299 -30.08 -14.15 0.64
CA LYS A 299 -30.44 -13.91 2.05
C LYS A 299 -29.39 -13.12 2.82
N TYR A 300 -28.15 -13.07 2.35
CA TYR A 300 -27.04 -12.45 3.07
C TYR A 300 -26.79 -11.01 2.65
N ARG A 301 -27.11 -10.06 3.55
CA ARG A 301 -26.98 -8.63 3.26
C ARG A 301 -25.54 -8.16 2.99
N PHE A 302 -24.54 -8.89 3.50
CA PHE A 302 -23.12 -8.62 3.22
C PHE A 302 -22.65 -9.09 1.83
N LEU A 303 -23.49 -9.80 1.06
CA LEU A 303 -23.24 -10.14 -0.35
C LEU A 303 -23.94 -9.11 -1.26
N SER A 304 -23.36 -7.92 -1.35
CA SER A 304 -23.96 -6.70 -1.96
C SER A 304 -24.41 -6.89 -3.41
N ASN A 305 -23.68 -7.70 -4.18
CA ASN A 305 -23.96 -8.02 -5.58
C ASN A 305 -24.58 -9.43 -5.76
N GLY A 306 -24.94 -10.11 -4.66
CA GLY A 306 -25.40 -11.50 -4.67
C GLY A 306 -24.35 -12.48 -5.20
N HIS A 307 -24.81 -13.45 -6.00
CA HIS A 307 -24.00 -14.54 -6.54
C HIS A 307 -23.27 -14.13 -7.84
N VAL A 308 -22.19 -13.36 -7.70
CA VAL A 308 -21.25 -13.07 -8.79
C VAL A 308 -20.31 -14.27 -8.97
N THR A 309 -20.28 -14.86 -10.18
CA THR A 309 -19.38 -15.96 -10.54
C THR A 309 -18.05 -15.44 -11.12
N ILE A 310 -17.07 -16.32 -11.30
CA ILE A 310 -15.77 -16.01 -11.90
C ILE A 310 -15.60 -16.88 -13.18
N PRO A 311 -15.20 -16.31 -14.33
CA PRO A 311 -15.02 -17.09 -15.56
C PRO A 311 -13.96 -18.19 -15.41
N GLY A 312 -14.28 -19.40 -15.86
CA GLY A 312 -13.35 -20.55 -15.82
C GLY A 312 -13.09 -21.14 -14.43
N GLN A 313 -13.79 -20.68 -13.39
CA GLN A 313 -13.52 -21.01 -11.99
C GLN A 313 -14.80 -21.48 -11.28
N GLN A 314 -14.76 -22.65 -10.62
CA GLN A 314 -15.90 -23.20 -9.86
C GLN A 314 -15.68 -23.08 -8.35
N ASP A 315 -16.51 -22.28 -7.69
CA ASP A 315 -16.45 -22.06 -6.23
C ASP A 315 -16.65 -23.35 -5.40
N LYS A 316 -17.39 -24.33 -5.93
CA LYS A 316 -17.60 -25.63 -5.29
C LYS A 316 -16.33 -26.47 -5.25
N ASP A 317 -15.61 -26.55 -6.36
CA ASP A 317 -14.41 -27.39 -6.48
C ASP A 317 -13.27 -26.77 -5.65
N LEU A 318 -13.19 -25.44 -5.64
CA LEU A 318 -12.22 -24.69 -4.83
C LEU A 318 -12.51 -24.73 -3.33
N PHE A 319 -13.76 -24.94 -2.90
CA PHE A 319 -14.04 -25.29 -1.50
C PHE A 319 -13.34 -26.60 -1.14
N GLN A 320 -13.44 -27.63 -1.98
CA GLN A 320 -12.79 -28.92 -1.74
C GLN A 320 -11.26 -28.80 -1.79
N GLU A 321 -10.70 -28.02 -2.71
CA GLU A 321 -9.26 -27.70 -2.74
C GLU A 321 -8.82 -26.98 -1.46
N THR A 322 -9.59 -25.98 -0.98
CA THR A 322 -9.27 -25.24 0.26
C THR A 322 -9.33 -26.15 1.49
N MET A 323 -10.34 -27.04 1.57
CA MET A 323 -10.46 -28.01 2.67
C MET A 323 -9.33 -29.05 2.63
N GLU A 324 -8.94 -29.54 1.45
CA GLU A 324 -7.79 -30.44 1.31
C GLU A 324 -6.47 -29.74 1.66
N ALA A 325 -6.29 -28.48 1.26
CA ALA A 325 -5.14 -27.67 1.68
C ALA A 325 -5.07 -27.54 3.22
N MET A 326 -6.21 -27.29 3.89
CA MET A 326 -6.27 -27.26 5.37
C MET A 326 -5.95 -28.62 6.01
N ARG A 327 -6.38 -29.74 5.41
CA ARG A 327 -5.99 -31.10 5.85
C ARG A 327 -4.48 -31.35 5.68
N ILE A 328 -3.89 -30.92 4.57
CA ILE A 328 -2.43 -31.08 4.31
C ILE A 328 -1.59 -30.19 5.25
N MET A 329 -2.12 -29.02 5.63
CA MET A 329 -1.56 -28.17 6.69
C MET A 329 -1.78 -28.73 8.11
N SER A 330 -2.30 -29.95 8.25
CA SER A 330 -2.55 -30.64 9.52
C SER A 330 -3.47 -29.87 10.49
N ILE A 331 -4.37 -29.03 9.97
CA ILE A 331 -5.38 -28.32 10.76
C ILE A 331 -6.47 -29.33 11.18
N PRO A 332 -6.79 -29.50 12.48
CA PRO A 332 -7.83 -30.43 12.94
C PRO A 332 -9.21 -30.16 12.32
N GLU A 333 -10.01 -31.21 12.12
CA GLU A 333 -11.34 -31.10 11.47
C GLU A 333 -12.32 -30.24 12.30
N ASP A 334 -12.24 -30.29 13.62
CA ASP A 334 -13.00 -29.45 14.54
C ASP A 334 -12.56 -27.98 14.49
N GLU A 335 -11.26 -27.70 14.32
CA GLU A 335 -10.77 -26.34 14.03
C GLU A 335 -11.25 -25.84 12.65
N GLN A 336 -11.22 -26.68 11.61
CA GLN A 336 -11.75 -26.34 10.28
C GLN A 336 -13.25 -26.00 10.36
N ILE A 337 -14.06 -26.82 11.04
CA ILE A 337 -15.48 -26.53 11.27
C ILE A 337 -15.65 -25.25 12.11
N GLY A 338 -14.77 -25.00 13.08
CA GLY A 338 -14.72 -23.76 13.86
C GLY A 338 -14.49 -22.51 12.98
N LEU A 339 -13.53 -22.56 12.06
CA LEU A 339 -13.25 -21.49 11.10
C LEU A 339 -14.46 -21.23 10.19
N LEU A 340 -15.07 -22.28 9.63
CA LEU A 340 -16.26 -22.14 8.77
C LEU A 340 -17.48 -21.60 9.56
N ARG A 341 -17.62 -21.97 10.84
CA ARG A 341 -18.65 -21.42 11.74
C ARG A 341 -18.43 -19.92 12.00
N VAL A 342 -17.19 -19.45 12.11
CA VAL A 342 -16.90 -18.00 12.18
C VAL A 342 -17.28 -17.29 10.88
N ILE A 343 -16.99 -17.88 9.70
CA ILE A 343 -17.39 -17.31 8.41
C ILE A 343 -18.92 -17.22 8.27
N SER A 344 -19.68 -18.26 8.68
CA SER A 344 -21.14 -18.19 8.73
C SER A 344 -21.64 -17.14 9.73
N GLY A 345 -21.06 -17.07 10.93
CA GLY A 345 -21.39 -16.06 11.93
C GLY A 345 -21.23 -14.63 11.40
N VAL A 346 -20.17 -14.36 10.62
CA VAL A 346 -19.98 -13.07 9.93
C VAL A 346 -21.07 -12.79 8.89
N LEU A 347 -21.49 -13.79 8.11
CA LEU A 347 -22.63 -13.63 7.19
C LEU A 347 -23.94 -13.33 7.93
N GLN A 348 -24.26 -14.09 8.98
CA GLN A 348 -25.51 -13.95 9.73
C GLN A 348 -25.60 -12.62 10.51
N LEU A 349 -24.46 -12.08 10.98
CA LEU A 349 -24.38 -10.75 11.58
C LEU A 349 -24.88 -9.64 10.63
N GLY A 350 -24.69 -9.80 9.31
CA GLY A 350 -25.20 -8.87 8.30
C GLY A 350 -26.73 -8.83 8.20
N ASN A 351 -27.40 -9.88 8.66
CA ASN A 351 -28.86 -10.03 8.61
C ASN A 351 -29.56 -9.46 9.86
N ILE A 352 -28.81 -8.97 10.87
CA ILE A 352 -29.39 -8.31 12.05
C ILE A 352 -29.92 -6.92 11.67
N VAL A 353 -31.23 -6.72 11.82
CA VAL A 353 -31.92 -5.46 11.49
C VAL A 353 -32.28 -4.68 12.75
N PHE A 354 -31.43 -3.72 13.12
CA PHE A 354 -31.75 -2.73 14.15
C PHE A 354 -32.79 -1.74 13.63
N LYS A 355 -34.01 -1.77 14.20
CA LYS A 355 -35.05 -0.76 13.96
C LYS A 355 -34.95 0.32 15.05
N LYS A 356 -34.91 1.61 14.65
CA LYS A 356 -34.92 2.72 15.60
C LYS A 356 -36.31 2.85 16.23
N GLU A 357 -36.44 2.53 17.51
CA GLU A 357 -37.71 2.62 18.21
C GLU A 357 -38.05 4.08 18.57
N THR A 358 -39.05 4.63 17.91
CA THR A 358 -39.46 6.05 18.05
C THR A 358 -40.17 6.35 19.37
N LYS A 359 -40.76 5.34 20.03
CA LYS A 359 -41.52 5.52 21.28
C LYS A 359 -40.73 6.16 22.42
N ALA A 360 -39.44 5.82 22.55
CA ALA A 360 -38.58 6.40 23.60
C ALA A 360 -38.38 7.92 23.40
N LEU A 361 -38.25 8.37 22.15
CA LEU A 361 -38.12 9.79 21.82
C LEU A 361 -39.43 10.57 22.00
N SER A 362 -40.58 9.99 21.65
CA SER A 362 -41.88 10.63 21.90
C SER A 362 -42.23 10.71 23.39
N LEU A 363 -41.88 9.68 24.18
CA LEU A 363 -42.11 9.68 25.63
C LEU A 363 -41.20 10.68 26.36
N ALA A 364 -39.94 10.82 25.93
CA ALA A 364 -39.04 11.84 26.47
C ALA A 364 -39.58 13.26 26.21
N ARG A 365 -40.02 13.54 24.98
CA ARG A 365 -40.55 14.86 24.60
C ARG A 365 -41.86 15.21 25.34
N ALA A 366 -42.78 14.25 25.47
CA ALA A 366 -44.02 14.45 26.23
C ALA A 366 -43.78 14.66 27.74
N LEU A 367 -42.69 14.11 28.30
CA LEU A 367 -42.29 14.36 29.68
C LEU A 367 -41.73 15.79 29.85
N GLU A 368 -40.99 16.28 28.86
CA GLU A 368 -40.39 17.62 28.82
C GLU A 368 -41.49 18.70 28.70
N GLU A 369 -42.41 18.54 27.74
CA GLU A 369 -43.60 19.40 27.55
C GLU A 369 -44.47 19.47 28.83
N ALA A 370 -44.63 18.36 29.55
CA ALA A 370 -45.36 18.30 30.83
C ALA A 370 -44.63 18.97 32.01
N MET A 371 -43.30 19.05 31.98
CA MET A 371 -42.53 19.80 33.00
C MET A 371 -42.62 21.31 32.75
N GLU A 372 -42.63 21.75 31.49
CA GLU A 372 -42.69 23.17 31.13
C GLU A 372 -44.06 23.79 31.50
N GLN A 373 -45.17 23.10 31.19
CA GLN A 373 -46.53 23.52 31.61
C GLN A 373 -46.67 23.67 33.14
N LYS A 374 -46.00 22.82 33.92
CA LYS A 374 -46.02 22.91 35.40
C LYS A 374 -45.36 24.20 35.89
N ALA A 375 -44.23 24.59 35.30
CA ALA A 375 -43.49 25.79 35.69
C ALA A 375 -44.28 27.08 35.39
N GLU A 376 -45.01 27.11 34.27
CA GLU A 376 -45.87 28.25 33.90
C GLU A 376 -47.06 28.42 34.86
N LEU A 377 -47.71 27.31 35.26
CA LEU A 377 -48.79 27.33 36.25
C LEU A 377 -48.30 27.79 37.65
N GLU A 378 -47.09 27.40 38.05
CA GLU A 378 -46.48 27.88 39.31
C GLU A 378 -46.18 29.39 39.27
N ARG A 379 -45.81 29.94 38.11
CA ARG A 379 -45.64 31.39 37.90
C ARG A 379 -46.96 32.15 37.99
N LEU A 380 -48.01 31.70 37.30
CA LEU A 380 -49.34 32.33 37.33
C LEU A 380 -49.94 32.34 38.75
N ASN A 381 -49.80 31.23 39.48
CA ASN A 381 -50.26 31.12 40.87
C ASN A 381 -49.54 32.10 41.83
N LYS A 382 -48.32 32.53 41.49
CA LYS A 382 -47.61 33.56 42.24
C LYS A 382 -48.13 34.97 41.92
N GLN A 383 -48.43 35.26 40.65
CA GLN A 383 -48.91 36.58 40.21
C GLN A 383 -50.28 36.93 40.81
N PHE A 384 -51.27 36.02 40.73
CA PHE A 384 -52.61 36.27 41.28
C PHE A 384 -52.64 36.50 42.80
N ARG A 385 -51.61 36.07 43.54
CA ARG A 385 -51.49 36.36 44.98
C ARG A 385 -51.11 37.82 45.24
N THR A 386 -50.24 38.39 44.41
CA THR A 386 -49.83 39.81 44.51
C THR A 386 -50.98 40.74 44.13
N GLU A 387 -51.72 40.41 43.06
CA GLU A 387 -52.90 41.16 42.63
C GLU A 387 -54.02 41.19 43.70
N MET A 388 -54.14 40.13 44.53
CA MET A 388 -55.02 40.13 45.70
C MET A 388 -54.54 41.03 46.85
N GLU A 389 -53.23 41.23 47.03
CA GLU A 389 -52.67 42.09 48.07
C GLU A 389 -52.88 43.58 47.73
N ASP A 390 -52.67 43.97 46.47
CA ASP A 390 -52.87 45.35 46.00
C ASP A 390 -54.34 45.80 46.07
N LEU A 391 -55.29 44.93 45.72
CA LEU A 391 -56.74 45.25 45.71
C LEU A 391 -57.33 45.51 47.11
N MET A 392 -56.65 45.13 48.19
CA MET A 392 -57.09 45.44 49.56
C MET A 392 -56.66 46.85 50.04
N SER A 393 -55.96 47.63 49.22
CA SER A 393 -55.25 48.85 49.65
C SER A 393 -56.01 50.18 49.45
N SER A 394 -57.21 50.20 48.85
CA SER A 394 -57.86 51.45 48.42
C SER A 394 -59.36 51.55 48.73
N LYS A 395 -59.74 52.41 49.69
CA LYS A 395 -61.11 52.92 49.90
C LYS A 395 -61.14 54.16 50.82
N ASP A 396 -62.19 54.97 50.69
CA ASP A 396 -62.65 56.07 51.58
C ASP A 396 -61.80 57.37 51.57
N ASP A 397 -62.35 58.61 51.60
CA ASP A 397 -63.76 59.08 51.53
C ASP A 397 -63.85 60.56 51.04
N VAL A 398 -65.06 61.13 50.80
CA VAL A 398 -65.26 62.48 50.19
C VAL A 398 -66.41 63.33 50.79
N GLY A 399 -66.24 64.67 50.93
CA GLY A 399 -67.34 65.63 50.68
C GLY A 399 -67.46 66.92 51.53
N LYS A 400 -68.39 67.81 51.08
CA LYS A 400 -68.92 69.06 51.70
C LYS A 400 -67.99 70.30 51.61
N SER A 401 -68.44 71.57 51.56
CA SER A 401 -69.77 72.21 51.41
C SER A 401 -69.59 73.56 50.66
N VAL A 402 -70.43 74.15 49.80
CA VAL A 402 -71.78 73.94 49.20
C VAL A 402 -72.82 75.05 49.48
N HIS A 403 -72.92 75.66 50.67
CA HIS A 403 -74.08 76.53 51.03
C HIS A 403 -73.81 78.02 51.34
N GLU A 404 -72.90 78.67 50.60
CA GLU A 404 -72.73 80.15 50.64
C GLU A 404 -73.03 80.85 49.29
N LEU A 405 -73.20 80.08 48.21
CA LEU A 405 -73.28 80.58 46.83
C LEU A 405 -74.63 81.21 46.42
N GLU A 406 -75.72 80.91 47.11
CA GLU A 406 -77.08 81.22 46.62
C GLU A 406 -77.47 82.70 46.74
N LYS A 407 -76.68 83.52 47.45
CA LYS A 407 -77.04 84.92 47.77
C LYS A 407 -76.33 85.98 46.93
N SER A 408 -75.17 85.67 46.34
CA SER A 408 -74.45 86.54 45.39
C SER A 408 -74.99 86.43 43.96
N LYS A 409 -75.47 85.22 43.59
CA LYS A 409 -75.96 84.83 42.26
C LYS A 409 -76.84 85.89 41.58
N ARG A 410 -77.90 86.36 42.24
CA ARG A 410 -78.91 87.27 41.67
C ARG A 410 -78.46 88.70 41.34
N ALA A 411 -77.28 89.12 41.79
CA ALA A 411 -76.69 90.39 41.39
C ALA A 411 -75.76 90.23 40.17
N LEU A 412 -75.13 89.06 40.03
CA LEU A 412 -74.23 88.74 38.91
C LEU A 412 -75.01 88.35 37.65
N GLU A 413 -76.17 87.68 37.79
CA GLU A 413 -76.99 87.18 36.68
C GLU A 413 -77.27 88.22 35.56
N GLN A 414 -77.32 89.52 35.86
CA GLN A 414 -77.55 90.55 34.84
C GLN A 414 -76.28 91.10 34.16
N GLN A 415 -75.10 91.07 34.80
CA GLN A 415 -73.82 91.37 34.12
C GLN A 415 -73.27 90.13 33.40
N VAL A 416 -73.64 88.94 33.88
CA VAL A 416 -73.31 87.65 33.24
C VAL A 416 -73.93 87.54 31.85
N GLU A 417 -75.12 88.10 31.59
CA GLU A 417 -75.76 87.95 30.27
C GLU A 417 -75.07 88.75 29.15
N GLU A 418 -74.47 89.90 29.44
CA GLU A 418 -73.66 90.65 28.45
C GLU A 418 -72.24 90.10 28.31
N MET A 419 -71.64 89.57 29.39
CA MET A 419 -70.34 88.90 29.30
C MET A 419 -70.45 87.47 28.73
N LYS A 420 -71.62 86.83 28.76
CA LYS A 420 -71.86 85.50 28.16
C LYS A 420 -71.66 85.50 26.66
N THR A 421 -72.26 86.43 25.92
CA THR A 421 -72.10 86.46 24.46
C THR A 421 -70.68 86.80 24.03
N GLN A 422 -69.97 87.63 24.81
CA GLN A 422 -68.53 87.86 24.61
C GLN A 422 -67.66 86.68 25.04
N LEU A 423 -68.11 85.85 25.98
CA LEU A 423 -67.48 84.58 26.31
C LEU A 423 -67.73 83.54 25.22
N GLU A 424 -68.96 83.34 24.74
CA GLU A 424 -69.28 82.38 23.67
C GLU A 424 -68.45 82.65 22.40
N GLU A 425 -68.33 83.92 21.95
CA GLU A 425 -67.49 84.28 20.80
C GLU A 425 -65.99 84.01 21.04
N LEU A 426 -65.47 84.22 22.27
CA LEU A 426 -64.08 83.95 22.63
C LEU A 426 -63.81 82.48 22.96
N GLU A 427 -64.81 81.74 23.42
CA GLU A 427 -64.77 80.30 23.71
C GLU A 427 -64.78 79.51 22.40
N ASP A 428 -65.52 79.93 21.37
CA ASP A 428 -65.44 79.37 20.02
C ASP A 428 -64.06 79.61 19.36
N GLU A 429 -63.49 80.83 19.45
CA GLU A 429 -62.12 81.10 18.96
C GLU A 429 -61.05 80.34 19.77
N LEU A 430 -61.23 80.22 21.09
CA LEU A 430 -60.34 79.41 21.95
C LEU A 430 -60.43 77.93 21.59
N GLN A 431 -61.64 77.37 21.48
CA GLN A 431 -61.86 75.97 21.11
C GLN A 431 -61.24 75.67 19.75
N ALA A 432 -61.38 76.55 18.75
CA ALA A 432 -60.76 76.40 17.45
C ALA A 432 -59.21 76.44 17.50
N THR A 433 -58.63 77.27 18.36
CA THR A 433 -57.16 77.33 18.55
C THR A 433 -56.61 76.20 19.41
N GLU A 434 -57.36 75.68 20.38
CA GLU A 434 -57.01 74.49 21.15
C GLU A 434 -57.09 73.21 20.29
N ASP A 435 -58.10 73.08 19.42
CA ASP A 435 -58.19 71.98 18.44
C ASP A 435 -57.01 72.02 17.45
N ALA A 436 -56.64 73.21 16.99
CA ALA A 436 -55.47 73.40 16.13
C ALA A 436 -54.16 73.08 16.86
N LYS A 437 -54.03 73.49 18.13
CA LYS A 437 -52.90 73.15 19.01
C LYS A 437 -52.80 71.64 19.20
N LEU A 438 -53.88 70.96 19.58
CA LEU A 438 -53.92 69.51 19.79
C LEU A 438 -53.50 68.75 18.53
N ARG A 439 -53.96 69.17 17.35
CA ARG A 439 -53.53 68.58 16.07
C ARG A 439 -52.03 68.78 15.80
N LEU A 440 -51.46 69.95 16.14
CA LEU A 440 -50.01 70.18 16.05
C LEU A 440 -49.22 69.39 17.09
N GLU A 441 -49.74 69.25 18.31
CA GLU A 441 -49.12 68.58 19.45
C GLU A 441 -49.09 67.05 19.24
N VAL A 442 -50.17 66.47 18.69
CA VAL A 442 -50.23 65.07 18.22
C VAL A 442 -49.30 64.84 17.02
N ASN A 443 -49.27 65.73 16.03
CA ASN A 443 -48.32 65.62 14.90
C ASN A 443 -46.85 65.71 15.36
N LEU A 444 -46.57 66.55 16.36
CA LEU A 444 -45.24 66.66 16.96
C LEU A 444 -44.86 65.39 17.74
N GLN A 445 -45.79 64.79 18.49
CA GLN A 445 -45.57 63.48 19.13
C GLN A 445 -45.36 62.37 18.10
N ALA A 446 -46.15 62.32 17.02
CA ALA A 446 -46.01 61.35 15.95
C ALA A 446 -44.65 61.44 15.25
N MET A 447 -44.19 62.66 14.91
CA MET A 447 -42.85 62.88 14.35
C MET A 447 -41.73 62.55 15.33
N LYS A 448 -41.85 62.91 16.62
CA LYS A 448 -40.87 62.50 17.65
C LYS A 448 -40.76 60.98 17.75
N ALA A 449 -41.88 60.29 17.92
CA ALA A 449 -41.93 58.83 18.01
C ALA A 449 -41.48 58.15 16.70
N GLN A 450 -41.54 58.82 15.55
CA GLN A 450 -40.90 58.33 14.32
C GLN A 450 -39.37 58.54 14.36
N PHE A 451 -38.89 59.74 14.67
CA PHE A 451 -37.46 60.03 14.77
C PHE A 451 -36.75 59.16 15.82
N GLU A 452 -37.38 58.87 16.95
CA GLU A 452 -36.83 57.98 17.99
C GLU A 452 -36.68 56.53 17.49
N ARG A 453 -37.67 56.02 16.72
CA ARG A 453 -37.58 54.70 16.07
C ARG A 453 -36.53 54.66 14.97
N ASP A 454 -36.43 55.71 14.15
CA ASP A 454 -35.43 55.81 13.07
C ASP A 454 -34.00 55.97 13.64
N LEU A 455 -33.85 56.60 14.82
CA LEU A 455 -32.59 56.68 15.54
C LEU A 455 -32.21 55.32 16.15
N GLN A 456 -33.13 54.70 16.90
CA GLN A 456 -32.90 53.39 17.51
C GLN A 456 -32.56 52.32 16.46
N GLY A 457 -33.31 52.26 15.35
CA GLY A 457 -33.04 51.33 14.26
C GLY A 457 -31.71 51.57 13.54
N ARG A 458 -31.15 52.79 13.60
CA ARG A 458 -29.79 53.09 13.15
C ARG A 458 -28.73 52.65 14.15
N ASP A 459 -28.95 52.89 15.44
CA ASP A 459 -28.01 52.48 16.50
C ASP A 459 -27.95 50.96 16.63
N GLU A 460 -29.07 50.25 16.52
CA GLU A 460 -29.12 48.78 16.44
C GLU A 460 -28.34 48.25 15.23
N GLN A 461 -28.52 48.82 14.03
CA GLN A 461 -27.72 48.46 12.85
C GLN A 461 -26.22 48.81 12.99
N SER A 462 -25.88 49.80 13.81
CA SER A 462 -24.50 50.19 14.10
C SER A 462 -23.84 49.20 15.08
N GLU A 463 -24.56 48.83 16.14
CA GLU A 463 -24.20 47.76 17.07
C GLU A 463 -24.01 46.41 16.35
N GLU A 464 -24.92 46.04 15.45
CA GLU A 464 -24.86 44.79 14.67
C GLU A 464 -23.58 44.72 13.82
N LYS A 465 -23.30 45.78 13.05
CA LYS A 465 -22.08 45.89 12.22
C LYS A 465 -20.81 45.88 13.07
N LYS A 466 -20.82 46.56 14.22
CA LYS A 466 -19.72 46.59 15.19
C LYS A 466 -19.47 45.20 15.79
N LYS A 467 -20.51 44.46 16.17
CA LYS A 467 -20.42 43.06 16.62
C LYS A 467 -19.86 42.14 15.53
N GLN A 468 -20.32 42.29 14.29
CA GLN A 468 -19.84 41.52 13.15
C GLN A 468 -18.36 41.78 12.84
N LEU A 469 -17.91 43.04 12.84
CA LEU A 469 -16.51 43.41 12.64
C LEU A 469 -15.62 42.91 13.80
N VAL A 470 -16.05 43.04 15.06
CA VAL A 470 -15.31 42.51 16.22
C VAL A 470 -15.19 40.98 16.17
N ARG A 471 -16.20 40.28 15.63
CA ARG A 471 -16.12 38.84 15.38
C ARG A 471 -15.07 38.51 14.31
N GLN A 472 -15.09 39.19 13.16
CA GLN A 472 -14.12 38.97 12.08
C GLN A 472 -12.68 39.25 12.52
N VAL A 473 -12.46 40.30 13.33
CA VAL A 473 -11.14 40.58 13.93
C VAL A 473 -10.68 39.41 14.81
N ARG A 474 -11.53 38.90 15.69
CA ARG A 474 -11.19 37.75 16.56
C ARG A 474 -10.94 36.45 15.80
N GLU A 475 -11.66 36.22 14.71
CA GLU A 475 -11.46 35.06 13.83
C GLU A 475 -10.08 35.15 13.14
N MET A 476 -9.70 36.30 12.57
CA MET A 476 -8.35 36.51 12.00
C MET A 476 -7.22 36.55 13.05
N GLU A 477 -7.47 37.05 14.27
CA GLU A 477 -6.51 37.00 15.38
C GLU A 477 -6.20 35.55 15.78
N ALA A 478 -7.21 34.68 15.80
CA ALA A 478 -7.04 33.25 16.08
C ALA A 478 -6.28 32.53 14.96
N GLU A 479 -6.62 32.80 13.69
CA GLU A 479 -5.91 32.26 12.52
C GLU A 479 -4.43 32.65 12.52
N LEU A 480 -4.10 33.92 12.78
CA LEU A 480 -2.73 34.43 12.87
C LEU A 480 -1.94 33.75 14.00
N GLU A 481 -2.57 33.51 15.15
CA GLU A 481 -1.94 32.88 16.31
C GLU A 481 -1.71 31.37 16.11
N ASP A 482 -2.57 30.69 15.34
CA ASP A 482 -2.35 29.30 14.93
C ASP A 482 -1.35 29.17 13.77
N GLU A 483 -1.31 30.10 12.80
CA GLU A 483 -0.25 30.16 11.78
C GLU A 483 1.13 30.32 12.43
N ARG A 484 1.25 31.19 13.45
CA ARG A 484 2.48 31.36 14.24
C ARG A 484 2.92 30.05 14.92
N LYS A 485 1.99 29.29 15.51
CA LYS A 485 2.27 27.98 16.12
C LYS A 485 2.73 26.98 15.06
N GLN A 486 2.02 26.86 13.94
CA GLN A 486 2.40 25.97 12.83
C GLN A 486 3.78 26.33 12.26
N ARG A 487 4.07 27.62 12.06
CA ARG A 487 5.38 28.10 11.61
C ARG A 487 6.50 27.79 12.61
N SER A 488 6.24 27.91 13.91
CA SER A 488 7.19 27.53 14.97
C SER A 488 7.51 26.03 14.93
N LEU A 489 6.47 25.19 14.85
CA LEU A 489 6.60 23.73 14.72
C LEU A 489 7.34 23.33 13.43
N ALA A 490 7.04 23.98 12.30
CA ALA A 490 7.73 23.75 11.03
C ALA A 490 9.22 24.12 11.08
N VAL A 491 9.59 25.21 11.75
CA VAL A 491 11.00 25.59 11.97
C VAL A 491 11.72 24.61 12.91
N ALA A 492 11.04 24.11 13.95
CA ALA A 492 11.60 23.08 14.82
C ALA A 492 11.82 21.75 14.08
N ALA A 493 10.85 21.31 13.28
CA ALA A 493 10.97 20.14 12.43
C ALA A 493 12.10 20.29 11.39
N ARG A 494 12.21 21.45 10.75
CA ARG A 494 13.31 21.73 9.79
C ARG A 494 14.68 21.65 10.45
N LYS A 495 14.84 22.21 11.66
CA LYS A 495 16.09 22.11 12.44
C LYS A 495 16.43 20.67 12.84
N LYS A 496 15.43 19.83 13.12
CA LYS A 496 15.67 18.40 13.35
C LYS A 496 16.18 17.74 12.07
N LEU A 497 15.51 17.95 10.94
CA LEU A 497 15.93 17.39 9.65
C LEU A 497 17.32 17.89 9.20
N GLU A 498 17.69 19.14 9.52
CA GLU A 498 19.05 19.69 9.31
C GLU A 498 20.12 18.98 10.16
N LEU A 499 19.77 18.49 11.36
CA LEU A 499 20.67 17.67 12.19
C LEU A 499 20.71 16.21 11.70
N ASP A 500 19.54 15.60 11.50
CA ASP A 500 19.41 14.21 11.03
C ASP A 500 20.18 14.02 9.70
N LEU A 501 20.11 14.99 8.77
CA LEU A 501 20.86 14.99 7.50
C LEU A 501 22.37 15.06 7.72
N LYS A 502 22.84 15.87 8.67
CA LYS A 502 24.27 16.04 8.97
C LYS A 502 24.89 14.81 9.63
N ASP A 503 24.12 14.13 10.49
CA ASP A 503 24.54 12.85 11.07
C ASP A 503 24.55 11.74 10.00
N LEU A 504 23.63 11.77 9.03
CA LEU A 504 23.66 10.89 7.86
C LEU A 504 24.87 11.16 6.95
N GLU A 505 25.25 12.42 6.71
CA GLU A 505 26.49 12.78 6.00
C GLU A 505 27.73 12.19 6.71
N ALA A 506 27.83 12.35 8.03
CA ALA A 506 28.92 11.78 8.84
C ALA A 506 28.95 10.24 8.79
N HIS A 507 27.79 9.58 8.77
CA HIS A 507 27.69 8.13 8.56
C HIS A 507 28.12 7.69 7.15
N ILE A 508 27.78 8.45 6.11
CA ILE A 508 28.21 8.19 4.73
C ILE A 508 29.73 8.31 4.59
N ASP A 509 30.35 9.32 5.20
CA ASP A 509 31.81 9.50 5.22
C ASP A 509 32.53 8.36 5.96
N SER A 510 31.95 7.88 7.07
CA SER A 510 32.47 6.72 7.80
C SER A 510 32.35 5.43 6.97
N ALA A 511 31.19 5.21 6.34
CA ALA A 511 30.97 4.06 5.47
C ALA A 511 31.91 4.06 4.25
N ASN A 512 32.18 5.23 3.66
CA ASN A 512 33.12 5.36 2.54
C ASN A 512 34.57 5.03 2.93
N LYS A 513 35.04 5.45 4.11
CA LYS A 513 36.36 5.06 4.62
C LYS A 513 36.46 3.54 4.81
N ASN A 514 35.45 2.93 5.42
CA ASN A 514 35.38 1.47 5.62
C ASN A 514 35.35 0.72 4.27
N ARG A 515 34.61 1.24 3.28
CA ARG A 515 34.56 0.72 1.90
C ARG A 515 35.93 0.76 1.22
N ASP A 516 36.67 1.86 1.34
CA ASP A 516 38.00 1.98 0.73
C ASP A 516 39.08 1.16 1.45
N GLU A 517 38.94 0.92 2.76
CA GLU A 517 39.77 -0.05 3.50
C GLU A 517 39.46 -1.49 3.08
N ALA A 518 38.18 -1.87 2.96
CA ALA A 518 37.77 -3.18 2.45
C ALA A 518 38.27 -3.41 1.01
N ILE A 519 38.26 -2.40 0.15
CA ILE A 519 38.81 -2.49 -1.23
C ILE A 519 40.33 -2.68 -1.22
N LYS A 520 41.08 -2.03 -0.32
CA LYS A 520 42.53 -2.29 -0.15
C LYS A 520 42.77 -3.74 0.32
N GLN A 521 41.95 -4.23 1.24
CA GLN A 521 42.07 -5.59 1.77
C GLN A 521 41.70 -6.66 0.71
N LEU A 522 40.65 -6.42 -0.09
CA LEU A 522 40.26 -7.23 -1.25
C LEU A 522 41.41 -7.31 -2.27
N ARG A 523 42.02 -6.18 -2.65
CA ARG A 523 43.17 -6.16 -3.58
C ARG A 523 44.37 -6.95 -3.04
N LYS A 524 44.61 -6.91 -1.73
CA LYS A 524 45.67 -7.72 -1.10
C LYS A 524 45.36 -9.22 -1.18
N LEU A 525 44.12 -9.63 -0.90
CA LEU A 525 43.68 -11.02 -1.01
C LEU A 525 43.71 -11.52 -2.47
N GLN A 526 43.34 -10.67 -3.44
CA GLN A 526 43.43 -10.98 -4.87
C GLN A 526 44.89 -11.17 -5.34
N ALA A 527 45.84 -10.40 -4.81
CA ALA A 527 47.26 -10.62 -5.06
C ALA A 527 47.71 -11.98 -4.49
N GLN A 528 47.43 -12.26 -3.21
CA GLN A 528 47.79 -13.53 -2.56
C GLN A 528 47.16 -14.75 -3.25
N MET A 529 45.91 -14.64 -3.72
CA MET A 529 45.27 -15.70 -4.51
C MET A 529 45.99 -15.93 -5.85
N LYS A 530 46.50 -14.88 -6.48
CA LYS A 530 47.25 -14.98 -7.74
C LYS A 530 48.63 -15.59 -7.54
N ASP A 531 49.28 -15.29 -6.41
CA ASP A 531 50.53 -15.92 -6.01
C ASP A 531 50.32 -17.42 -5.72
N TYR A 532 49.30 -17.80 -4.96
CA TYR A 532 48.95 -19.21 -4.72
C TYR A 532 48.55 -19.98 -5.98
N MET A 533 47.85 -19.35 -6.93
CA MET A 533 47.57 -20.00 -8.24
C MET A 533 48.86 -20.29 -8.99
N ARG A 534 49.85 -19.38 -8.93
CA ARG A 534 51.16 -19.59 -9.55
C ARG A 534 51.95 -20.71 -8.87
N GLU A 535 52.03 -20.71 -7.53
CA GLU A 535 52.67 -21.80 -6.78
C GLU A 535 52.04 -23.16 -7.10
N LEU A 536 50.72 -23.21 -7.29
CA LEU A 536 49.99 -24.44 -7.62
C LEU A 536 50.27 -24.92 -9.05
N ASP A 537 50.42 -24.01 -10.03
CA ASP A 537 50.81 -24.36 -11.40
C ASP A 537 52.30 -24.72 -11.52
N ASP A 538 53.19 -24.03 -10.81
CA ASP A 538 54.61 -24.41 -10.70
C ASP A 538 54.74 -25.82 -10.05
N THR A 539 53.91 -26.12 -9.04
CA THR A 539 53.84 -27.47 -8.41
C THR A 539 53.28 -28.53 -9.36
N ARG A 540 52.32 -28.18 -10.23
CA ARG A 540 51.81 -29.08 -11.29
C ARG A 540 52.91 -29.41 -12.30
N ALA A 541 53.64 -28.41 -12.78
CA ALA A 541 54.74 -28.61 -13.72
C ALA A 541 55.82 -29.54 -13.14
N SER A 542 56.26 -29.30 -11.90
CA SER A 542 57.20 -30.18 -11.20
C SER A 542 56.68 -31.63 -11.05
N ARG A 543 55.38 -31.81 -10.76
CA ARG A 543 54.75 -33.14 -10.70
C ARG A 543 54.72 -33.85 -12.06
N GLU A 544 54.53 -33.12 -13.16
CA GLU A 544 54.57 -33.70 -14.52
C GLU A 544 55.99 -34.07 -14.94
N GLU A 545 56.99 -33.26 -14.59
CA GLU A 545 58.41 -33.55 -14.79
C GLU A 545 58.84 -34.82 -14.02
N ILE A 546 58.46 -34.94 -12.73
CA ILE A 546 58.68 -36.15 -11.92
C ILE A 546 58.00 -37.38 -12.54
N LEU A 547 56.79 -37.24 -13.09
CA LEU A 547 56.08 -38.32 -13.78
C LEU A 547 56.73 -38.72 -15.11
N ALA A 548 57.35 -37.79 -15.83
CA ALA A 548 58.14 -38.08 -17.02
C ALA A 548 59.43 -38.85 -16.64
N GLN A 549 60.16 -38.37 -15.63
CA GLN A 549 61.37 -39.01 -15.13
C GLN A 549 61.11 -40.43 -14.61
N ALA A 550 59.99 -40.65 -13.90
CA ALA A 550 59.57 -41.95 -13.43
C ALA A 550 59.32 -42.94 -14.59
N LYS A 551 58.65 -42.51 -15.67
CA LYS A 551 58.42 -43.32 -16.87
C LYS A 551 59.69 -43.64 -17.64
N GLU A 552 60.67 -42.72 -17.65
CA GLU A 552 61.98 -42.99 -18.25
C GLU A 552 62.77 -44.02 -17.43
N ASN A 553 62.73 -43.90 -16.10
CA ASN A 553 63.37 -44.87 -15.20
C ASN A 553 62.69 -46.25 -15.27
N GLU A 554 61.37 -46.33 -15.43
CA GLU A 554 60.63 -47.59 -15.67
C GLU A 554 61.07 -48.27 -16.97
N LYS A 555 61.33 -47.50 -18.04
CA LYS A 555 61.90 -48.04 -19.30
C LYS A 555 63.32 -48.56 -19.11
N LYS A 556 64.17 -47.84 -18.37
CA LYS A 556 65.54 -48.28 -18.07
C LYS A 556 65.56 -49.57 -17.25
N LEU A 557 64.68 -49.67 -16.25
CA LEU A 557 64.50 -50.88 -15.45
C LEU A 557 64.18 -52.08 -16.35
N LYS A 558 63.21 -51.94 -17.26
CA LYS A 558 62.81 -53.01 -18.20
C LYS A 558 63.89 -53.39 -19.21
N SER A 559 64.79 -52.48 -19.56
CA SER A 559 65.99 -52.79 -20.34
C SER A 559 66.95 -53.66 -19.52
N MET A 560 67.25 -53.24 -18.29
CA MET A 560 68.13 -53.98 -17.38
C MET A 560 67.56 -55.36 -16.99
N GLU A 561 66.24 -55.50 -16.86
CA GLU A 561 65.57 -56.79 -16.64
C GLU A 561 65.76 -57.73 -17.84
N ALA A 562 65.65 -57.23 -19.07
CA ALA A 562 65.89 -58.01 -20.29
C ALA A 562 67.38 -58.38 -20.46
N GLU A 563 68.29 -57.43 -20.21
CA GLU A 563 69.73 -57.65 -20.21
C GLU A 563 70.14 -58.69 -19.14
N MET A 564 69.53 -58.65 -17.95
CA MET A 564 69.76 -59.64 -16.89
C MET A 564 69.29 -61.04 -17.30
N ILE A 565 68.14 -61.17 -17.96
CA ILE A 565 67.65 -62.47 -18.48
C ILE A 565 68.63 -63.01 -19.54
N GLN A 566 69.06 -62.18 -20.48
CA GLN A 566 70.04 -62.59 -21.50
C GLN A 566 71.36 -63.05 -20.87
N LEU A 567 71.89 -62.32 -19.89
CA LEU A 567 73.10 -62.72 -19.16
C LEU A 567 72.92 -64.02 -18.35
N GLN A 568 71.71 -64.33 -17.87
CA GLN A 568 71.41 -65.62 -17.24
C GLN A 568 71.39 -66.77 -18.27
N GLU A 569 70.87 -66.55 -19.47
CA GLU A 569 70.92 -67.55 -20.55
C GLU A 569 72.35 -67.81 -21.04
N GLU A 570 73.15 -66.75 -21.19
CA GLU A 570 74.58 -66.81 -21.54
C GLU A 570 75.39 -67.54 -20.46
N LEU A 571 75.16 -67.24 -19.18
CA LEU A 571 75.77 -67.96 -18.06
C LEU A 571 75.39 -69.45 -18.06
N ALA A 572 74.10 -69.77 -18.24
CA ALA A 572 73.64 -71.15 -18.31
C ALA A 572 74.18 -71.91 -19.53
N ALA A 573 74.53 -71.21 -20.62
CA ALA A 573 75.21 -71.78 -21.78
C ALA A 573 76.70 -72.04 -21.48
N ALA A 574 77.38 -71.10 -20.82
CA ALA A 574 78.77 -71.26 -20.38
C ALA A 574 78.94 -72.41 -19.37
N GLU A 575 77.99 -72.60 -18.43
CA GLU A 575 78.00 -73.75 -17.51
C GLU A 575 77.84 -75.09 -18.23
N ARG A 576 77.03 -75.15 -19.30
CA ARG A 576 76.88 -76.34 -20.15
C ARG A 576 78.18 -76.65 -20.90
N ALA A 577 78.77 -75.64 -21.55
CA ALA A 577 80.05 -75.79 -22.24
C ALA A 577 81.18 -76.23 -21.29
N LYS A 578 81.23 -75.67 -20.08
CA LYS A 578 82.19 -76.08 -19.04
C LYS A 578 82.03 -77.55 -18.66
N ARG A 579 80.80 -78.03 -18.43
CA ARG A 579 80.57 -79.46 -18.10
C ARG A 579 81.00 -80.37 -19.24
N GLN A 580 80.74 -79.98 -20.48
CA GLN A 580 81.12 -80.75 -21.66
C GLN A 580 82.66 -80.85 -21.81
N ALA A 581 83.38 -79.73 -21.65
CA ALA A 581 84.85 -79.72 -21.66
C ALA A 581 85.47 -80.50 -20.48
N GLN A 582 84.83 -80.53 -19.30
CA GLN A 582 85.27 -81.38 -18.20
C GLN A 582 85.03 -82.87 -18.49
N GLN A 583 83.95 -83.21 -19.19
CA GLN A 583 83.68 -84.60 -19.59
C GLN A 583 84.67 -85.09 -20.66
N GLU A 584 84.98 -84.26 -21.67
CA GLU A 584 86.02 -84.52 -22.67
C GLU A 584 87.42 -84.69 -22.03
N ARG A 585 87.74 -83.90 -20.99
CA ARG A 585 88.97 -84.05 -20.20
C ARG A 585 89.03 -85.40 -19.48
N ASP A 586 87.93 -85.81 -18.85
CA ASP A 586 87.88 -87.04 -18.05
C ASP A 586 87.91 -88.28 -18.95
N GLU A 587 87.29 -88.22 -20.15
CA GLU A 587 87.40 -89.27 -21.18
C GLU A 587 88.84 -89.40 -21.72
N LEU A 588 89.56 -88.29 -21.95
CA LEU A 588 90.98 -88.31 -22.33
C LEU A 588 91.90 -88.85 -21.22
N ALA A 589 91.54 -88.69 -19.95
CA ALA A 589 92.29 -89.24 -18.83
C ALA A 589 92.22 -90.79 -18.79
N ASP A 590 91.07 -91.38 -19.11
CA ASP A 590 90.86 -92.83 -19.18
C ASP A 590 91.55 -93.47 -20.41
N GLU A 591 91.70 -92.76 -21.53
CA GLU A 591 92.50 -93.25 -22.66
C GLU A 591 94.00 -93.35 -22.32
N ILE A 592 94.55 -92.35 -21.61
CA ILE A 592 95.96 -92.33 -21.17
C ILE A 592 96.28 -93.50 -20.21
N ALA A 593 95.29 -93.99 -19.45
CA ALA A 593 95.48 -95.06 -18.47
C ALA A 593 95.84 -96.44 -19.07
N ASN A 594 95.67 -96.65 -20.38
CA ASN A 594 95.70 -97.98 -21.00
C ASN A 594 96.96 -98.34 -21.84
N SER A 595 97.94 -97.45 -22.01
CA SER A 595 99.09 -97.68 -22.92
C SER A 595 100.41 -98.12 -22.26
N SER A 596 100.53 -99.42 -21.99
CA SER A 596 101.76 -100.26 -22.08
C SER A 596 103.14 -99.77 -21.54
N GLY A 597 103.65 -100.47 -20.51
CA GLY A 597 104.57 -101.61 -20.82
C GLY A 597 106.10 -101.45 -20.83
N LYS A 598 106.72 -101.16 -19.68
CA LYS A 598 108.06 -101.65 -19.22
C LYS A 598 109.36 -101.36 -20.03
N GLY A 599 110.21 -100.47 -19.49
CA GLY A 599 111.37 -100.92 -18.69
C GLY A 599 112.80 -100.73 -19.23
N ALA A 600 113.62 -99.93 -18.52
CA ALA A 600 115.08 -100.05 -18.45
C ALA A 600 115.67 -99.29 -17.23
N LEU A 601 116.11 -100.01 -16.20
CA LEU A 601 116.56 -99.46 -14.91
C LEU A 601 117.93 -98.76 -14.98
N ALA A 602 117.91 -97.44 -15.19
CA ALA A 602 118.94 -96.48 -14.78
C ALA A 602 118.46 -95.02 -14.99
N LEU A 603 117.69 -94.79 -16.06
CA LEU A 603 117.13 -93.48 -16.39
C LEU A 603 115.89 -93.12 -15.55
N GLU A 604 115.21 -94.16 -15.03
CA GLU A 604 113.94 -94.12 -14.32
C GLU A 604 113.97 -93.18 -13.10
N GLU A 605 115.06 -93.18 -12.33
CA GLU A 605 115.15 -92.42 -11.08
C GLU A 605 115.33 -90.92 -11.32
N LYS A 606 116.15 -90.54 -12.33
CA LYS A 606 116.24 -89.17 -12.81
C LYS A 606 114.88 -88.70 -13.37
N ARG A 607 114.28 -89.49 -14.27
CA ARG A 607 113.01 -89.11 -14.94
C ARG A 607 111.83 -89.04 -13.97
N ARG A 608 111.85 -89.83 -12.89
CA ARG A 608 110.88 -89.76 -11.78
C ARG A 608 111.05 -88.51 -10.94
N LEU A 609 112.28 -88.02 -10.72
CA LEU A 609 112.52 -86.75 -10.06
C LEU A 609 112.13 -85.56 -10.95
N GLU A 610 112.47 -85.59 -12.25
CA GLU A 610 112.04 -84.57 -13.22
C GLU A 610 110.50 -84.52 -13.35
N ALA A 611 109.82 -85.67 -13.41
CA ALA A 611 108.35 -85.73 -13.41
C ALA A 611 107.74 -85.26 -12.07
N ARG A 612 108.39 -85.53 -10.94
CA ARG A 612 107.96 -85.04 -9.62
C ARG A 612 108.14 -83.53 -9.48
N ILE A 613 109.15 -82.96 -10.12
CA ILE A 613 109.37 -81.51 -10.21
C ILE A 613 108.28 -80.90 -11.11
N ALA A 614 108.08 -81.40 -12.33
CA ALA A 614 107.06 -80.90 -13.26
C ALA A 614 105.64 -80.94 -12.64
N GLN A 615 105.29 -82.03 -11.93
CA GLN A 615 104.01 -82.13 -11.23
C GLN A 615 103.87 -81.12 -10.08
N LEU A 616 104.96 -80.83 -9.35
CA LEU A 616 104.97 -79.80 -8.31
C LEU A 616 105.03 -78.38 -8.87
N GLU A 617 105.53 -78.18 -10.09
CA GLU A 617 105.48 -76.92 -10.83
C GLU A 617 104.06 -76.67 -11.36
N GLU A 618 103.38 -77.69 -11.88
CA GLU A 618 101.97 -77.65 -12.30
C GLU A 618 101.00 -77.40 -11.12
N GLU A 619 101.17 -78.13 -10.00
CA GLU A 619 100.44 -77.88 -8.74
C GLU A 619 100.69 -76.46 -8.19
N LEU A 620 101.90 -75.91 -8.41
CA LEU A 620 102.28 -74.57 -7.96
C LEU A 620 101.75 -73.46 -8.89
N GLU A 621 101.66 -73.68 -10.20
CA GLU A 621 101.00 -72.75 -11.14
C GLU A 621 99.48 -72.75 -10.93
N GLU A 622 98.85 -73.91 -10.69
CA GLU A 622 97.41 -73.99 -10.42
C GLU A 622 97.03 -73.28 -9.10
N GLU A 623 97.81 -73.44 -8.02
CA GLU A 623 97.57 -72.71 -6.77
C GLU A 623 97.97 -71.22 -6.83
N GLN A 624 98.90 -70.82 -7.71
CA GLN A 624 99.11 -69.40 -8.02
C GLN A 624 97.88 -68.82 -8.72
N GLY A 625 97.32 -69.51 -9.72
CA GLY A 625 96.09 -69.12 -10.40
C GLY A 625 94.89 -69.01 -9.45
N ASN A 626 94.70 -69.99 -8.56
CA ASN A 626 93.69 -69.91 -7.49
C ASN A 626 93.93 -68.71 -6.56
N THR A 627 95.18 -68.47 -6.16
CA THR A 627 95.55 -67.35 -5.29
C THR A 627 95.26 -66.00 -5.95
N GLU A 628 95.52 -65.82 -7.25
CA GLU A 628 95.13 -64.61 -7.97
C GLU A 628 93.61 -64.44 -8.06
N LEU A 629 92.88 -65.52 -8.36
CA LEU A 629 91.42 -65.51 -8.51
C LEU A 629 90.71 -65.22 -7.17
N VAL A 630 91.26 -65.72 -6.05
CA VAL A 630 90.83 -65.36 -4.69
C VAL A 630 91.16 -63.90 -4.37
N ASN A 631 92.35 -63.41 -4.73
CA ASN A 631 92.73 -62.00 -4.53
C ASN A 631 91.83 -61.03 -5.32
N ASP A 632 91.44 -61.37 -6.56
CA ASP A 632 90.56 -60.53 -7.37
C ASP A 632 89.10 -60.54 -6.87
N ARG A 633 88.64 -61.66 -6.29
CA ARG A 633 87.39 -61.68 -5.52
C ARG A 633 87.48 -60.80 -4.26
N LEU A 634 88.59 -60.85 -3.53
CA LEU A 634 88.82 -60.03 -2.35
C LEU A 634 88.85 -58.52 -2.67
N LYS A 635 89.53 -58.11 -3.76
CA LYS A 635 89.50 -56.73 -4.27
C LYS A 635 88.07 -56.26 -4.57
N LYS A 636 87.28 -57.08 -5.26
CA LYS A 636 85.87 -56.75 -5.59
C LYS A 636 84.98 -56.63 -4.35
N ALA A 637 85.16 -57.53 -3.37
CA ALA A 637 84.46 -57.45 -2.10
C ALA A 637 84.84 -56.18 -1.31
N ASN A 638 86.12 -55.82 -1.24
CA ASN A 638 86.59 -54.60 -0.58
C ASN A 638 86.02 -53.33 -1.25
N LEU A 639 86.01 -53.27 -2.59
CA LEU A 639 85.40 -52.15 -3.33
C LEU A 639 83.88 -52.02 -3.04
N GLN A 640 83.15 -53.14 -2.91
CA GLN A 640 81.74 -53.08 -2.48
C GLN A 640 81.59 -52.61 -1.03
N ILE A 641 82.49 -52.98 -0.12
CA ILE A 641 82.50 -52.51 1.27
C ILE A 641 82.76 -50.99 1.33
N ASP A 642 83.70 -50.47 0.55
CA ASP A 642 83.99 -49.03 0.47
C ASP A 642 82.84 -48.23 -0.16
N GLN A 643 82.19 -48.78 -1.19
CA GLN A 643 80.97 -48.22 -1.78
C GLN A 643 79.85 -48.09 -0.73
N ILE A 644 79.51 -49.19 -0.05
CA ILE A 644 78.45 -49.24 0.97
C ILE A 644 78.78 -48.32 2.17
N ASN A 645 80.05 -48.23 2.59
CA ASN A 645 80.47 -47.29 3.63
C ASN A 645 80.31 -45.82 3.20
N THR A 646 80.50 -45.52 1.92
CA THR A 646 80.29 -44.17 1.37
C THR A 646 78.80 -43.81 1.39
N ASP A 647 77.95 -44.70 0.86
CA ASP A 647 76.51 -44.51 0.80
C ASP A 647 75.88 -44.39 2.20
N LEU A 648 76.29 -45.24 3.15
CA LEU A 648 75.85 -45.19 4.55
C LEU A 648 76.20 -43.85 5.24
N ASN A 649 77.35 -43.25 4.91
CA ASN A 649 77.73 -41.96 5.45
C ASN A 649 76.97 -40.79 4.81
N LEU A 650 76.65 -40.88 3.51
CA LEU A 650 75.74 -39.93 2.85
C LEU A 650 74.34 -39.99 3.46
N GLU A 651 73.76 -41.19 3.61
CA GLU A 651 72.42 -41.36 4.16
C GLU A 651 72.32 -40.89 5.63
N ARG A 652 73.34 -41.14 6.45
CA ARG A 652 73.47 -40.54 7.80
C ARG A 652 73.47 -39.01 7.76
N SER A 653 74.16 -38.40 6.79
CA SER A 653 74.16 -36.94 6.61
C SER A 653 72.78 -36.40 6.23
N HIS A 654 72.06 -37.10 5.35
CA HIS A 654 70.68 -36.75 4.98
C HIS A 654 69.70 -36.91 6.15
N ALA A 655 69.79 -38.00 6.91
CA ALA A 655 68.98 -38.21 8.12
C ALA A 655 69.17 -37.08 9.15
N GLN A 656 70.41 -36.68 9.43
CA GLN A 656 70.69 -35.59 10.37
C GLN A 656 70.16 -34.22 9.88
N LYS A 657 70.26 -33.92 8.57
CA LYS A 657 69.67 -32.70 7.99
C LYS A 657 68.15 -32.68 8.13
N ASN A 658 67.49 -33.82 7.85
CA ASN A 658 66.04 -33.95 7.93
C ASN A 658 65.55 -33.83 9.38
N GLU A 659 66.24 -34.40 10.36
CA GLU A 659 65.90 -34.28 11.79
C GLU A 659 66.07 -32.83 12.29
N ASN A 660 67.14 -32.14 11.88
CA ASN A 660 67.33 -30.72 12.21
C ASN A 660 66.20 -29.84 11.64
N ALA A 661 65.78 -30.09 10.38
CA ALA A 661 64.66 -29.40 9.75
C ALA A 661 63.32 -29.71 10.47
N ARG A 662 63.09 -30.98 10.85
CA ARG A 662 61.91 -31.40 11.62
C ARG A 662 61.79 -30.63 12.94
N GLN A 663 62.89 -30.52 13.70
CA GLN A 663 62.93 -29.78 14.95
C GLN A 663 62.69 -28.26 14.77
N GLN A 664 63.16 -27.68 13.67
CA GLN A 664 62.90 -26.27 13.33
C GLN A 664 61.40 -26.03 13.04
N MET A 665 60.77 -26.87 12.22
CA MET A 665 59.35 -26.77 11.90
C MET A 665 58.45 -27.05 13.12
N GLU A 666 58.89 -27.91 14.06
CA GLU A 666 58.18 -28.18 15.31
C GLU A 666 58.20 -26.96 16.26
N ARG A 667 59.32 -26.21 16.31
CA ARG A 667 59.41 -24.94 17.07
C ARG A 667 58.50 -23.87 16.48
N GLN A 668 58.53 -23.67 15.17
CA GLN A 668 57.65 -22.71 14.49
C GLN A 668 56.17 -23.03 14.70
N ASN A 669 55.78 -24.32 14.68
CA ASN A 669 54.41 -24.74 14.99
C ASN A 669 53.99 -24.40 16.44
N LYS A 670 54.91 -24.47 17.41
CA LYS A 670 54.63 -24.08 18.81
C LYS A 670 54.44 -22.57 18.94
N GLU A 671 55.28 -21.76 18.32
CA GLU A 671 55.13 -20.29 18.30
C GLU A 671 53.82 -19.85 17.63
N LEU A 672 53.45 -20.46 16.50
CA LEU A 672 52.21 -20.14 15.78
C LEU A 672 50.97 -20.52 16.60
N LYS A 673 51.00 -21.63 17.34
CA LYS A 673 49.91 -22.02 18.25
C LYS A 673 49.72 -21.04 19.41
N VAL A 674 50.80 -20.53 20.01
CA VAL A 674 50.72 -19.51 21.07
C VAL A 674 50.12 -18.21 20.52
N LYS A 675 50.64 -17.71 19.39
CA LYS A 675 50.10 -16.50 18.73
C LYS A 675 48.63 -16.64 18.33
N LEU A 676 48.19 -17.84 17.93
CA LEU A 676 46.78 -18.11 17.65
C LEU A 676 45.93 -17.94 18.91
N GLN A 677 46.32 -18.52 20.05
CA GLN A 677 45.60 -18.39 21.32
C GLN A 677 45.55 -16.94 21.83
N GLU A 678 46.63 -16.16 21.67
CA GLU A 678 46.68 -14.73 22.03
C GLU A 678 45.71 -13.89 21.17
N MET A 679 45.66 -14.16 19.87
CA MET A 679 44.73 -13.52 18.93
C MET A 679 43.28 -13.93 19.19
N GLU A 680 43.00 -15.22 19.43
CA GLU A 680 41.66 -15.70 19.83
C GLU A 680 41.20 -15.02 21.13
N GLY A 681 42.07 -14.89 22.13
CA GLY A 681 41.77 -14.23 23.40
C GLY A 681 41.41 -12.75 23.23
N THR A 682 42.17 -12.00 22.44
CA THR A 682 41.91 -10.57 22.18
C THR A 682 40.70 -10.33 21.28
N VAL A 683 40.43 -11.20 20.32
CA VAL A 683 39.19 -11.15 19.51
C VAL A 683 37.96 -11.45 20.38
N LYS A 684 38.05 -12.46 21.25
CA LYS A 684 36.96 -12.88 22.15
C LYS A 684 36.63 -11.81 23.20
N SER A 685 37.63 -11.07 23.72
CA SER A 685 37.37 -9.96 24.64
C SER A 685 36.72 -8.75 23.95
N LYS A 686 37.16 -8.40 22.73
CA LYS A 686 36.53 -7.36 21.91
C LYS A 686 35.06 -7.66 21.60
N TYR A 687 34.75 -8.88 21.15
CA TYR A 687 33.35 -9.26 20.90
C TYR A 687 32.52 -9.24 22.17
N LYS A 688 33.04 -9.72 23.32
CA LYS A 688 32.29 -9.63 24.60
C LYS A 688 31.95 -8.18 24.97
N ALA A 689 32.91 -7.26 24.87
CA ALA A 689 32.67 -5.84 25.16
C ALA A 689 31.65 -5.22 24.18
N SER A 690 31.71 -5.58 22.89
CA SER A 690 30.77 -5.09 21.88
C SER A 690 29.36 -5.65 22.05
N ILE A 691 29.23 -6.91 22.50
CA ILE A 691 27.94 -7.53 22.83
C ILE A 691 27.29 -6.76 23.98
N THR A 692 28.00 -6.54 25.09
CA THR A 692 27.44 -5.81 26.25
C THR A 692 27.08 -4.36 25.94
N ALA A 693 27.79 -3.70 25.00
CA ALA A 693 27.40 -2.38 24.51
C ALA A 693 26.11 -2.41 23.66
N LEU A 694 25.88 -3.49 22.90
CA LEU A 694 24.64 -3.68 22.13
C LEU A 694 23.47 -4.09 23.03
N GLU A 695 23.67 -4.98 24.00
CA GLU A 695 22.68 -5.36 25.02
C GLU A 695 22.16 -4.14 25.78
N ALA A 696 23.06 -3.24 26.23
CA ALA A 696 22.67 -1.98 26.87
C ALA A 696 21.88 -1.05 25.93
N LYS A 697 22.21 -1.01 24.63
CA LYS A 697 21.50 -0.20 23.64
C LYS A 697 20.12 -0.77 23.29
N ILE A 698 19.96 -2.09 23.31
CA ILE A 698 18.66 -2.77 23.13
C ILE A 698 17.72 -2.37 24.27
N ALA A 699 18.15 -2.52 25.53
CA ALA A 699 17.34 -2.15 26.69
C ALA A 699 16.91 -0.66 26.68
N GLN A 700 17.81 0.24 26.22
CA GLN A 700 17.52 1.66 26.10
C GLN A 700 16.51 1.98 24.97
N LEU A 701 16.48 1.18 23.89
CA LEU A 701 15.49 1.30 22.81
C LEU A 701 14.13 0.70 23.23
N GLU A 702 14.13 -0.37 24.03
CA GLU A 702 12.91 -0.96 24.60
C GLU A 702 12.20 0.03 25.56
N GLU A 703 12.95 0.76 26.38
CA GLU A 703 12.41 1.84 27.23
C GLU A 703 11.80 2.98 26.38
N GLN A 704 12.46 3.39 25.29
CA GLN A 704 11.91 4.39 24.36
C GLN A 704 10.60 3.91 23.70
N LEU A 705 10.54 2.64 23.28
CA LEU A 705 9.37 2.04 22.64
C LEU A 705 8.14 1.95 23.58
N ASP A 706 8.36 1.63 24.85
CA ASP A 706 7.30 1.64 25.86
C ASP A 706 6.79 3.06 26.13
N ASN A 707 7.69 4.05 26.14
CA ASN A 707 7.31 5.46 26.31
C ASN A 707 6.53 6.02 25.09
N GLU A 708 6.97 5.79 23.85
CA GLU A 708 6.16 6.09 22.64
C GLU A 708 4.81 5.37 22.69
N THR A 709 4.77 4.13 23.17
CA THR A 709 3.52 3.35 23.27
C THR A 709 2.54 3.97 24.25
N LYS A 710 3.01 4.51 25.40
CA LYS A 710 2.19 5.26 26.36
C LYS A 710 1.67 6.57 25.76
N GLU A 711 2.54 7.34 25.09
CA GLU A 711 2.15 8.60 24.44
C GLU A 711 1.12 8.38 23.32
N ARG A 712 1.33 7.36 22.47
CA ARG A 712 0.37 6.97 21.43
C ARG A 712 -0.99 6.56 22.01
N GLN A 713 -1.01 5.88 23.17
CA GLN A 713 -2.26 5.59 23.88
C GLN A 713 -2.93 6.85 24.45
N ALA A 714 -2.16 7.83 24.94
CA ALA A 714 -2.69 9.11 25.41
C ALA A 714 -3.29 9.93 24.25
N ALA A 715 -2.57 10.05 23.13
CA ALA A 715 -3.04 10.71 21.91
C ALA A 715 -4.32 10.06 21.38
N CYS A 716 -4.40 8.72 21.33
CA CYS A 716 -5.60 8.00 20.91
C CYS A 716 -6.82 8.28 21.83
N LYS A 717 -6.60 8.40 23.15
CA LYS A 717 -7.65 8.82 24.11
C LYS A 717 -8.08 10.28 23.88
N GLN A 718 -7.18 11.16 23.45
CA GLN A 718 -7.47 12.56 23.13
C GLN A 718 -8.25 12.70 21.81
N VAL A 719 -7.87 11.96 20.76
CA VAL A 719 -8.62 11.89 19.48
C VAL A 719 -10.06 11.46 19.74
N ARG A 720 -10.31 10.37 20.49
CA ARG A 720 -11.67 9.91 20.82
C ARG A 720 -12.52 10.94 21.57
N ARG A 721 -11.90 11.82 22.36
CA ARG A 721 -12.58 12.94 23.03
C ARG A 721 -12.93 14.07 22.04
N ALA A 722 -12.06 14.34 21.06
CA ALA A 722 -12.32 15.30 19.99
C ALA A 722 -13.40 14.79 19.03
N GLU A 723 -13.34 13.52 18.61
CA GLU A 723 -14.36 12.86 17.78
C GLU A 723 -15.75 12.92 18.43
N LYS A 724 -15.85 12.69 19.75
CA LYS A 724 -17.12 12.85 20.46
C LYS A 724 -17.63 14.29 20.39
N LYS A 725 -16.79 15.27 20.76
CA LYS A 725 -17.17 16.70 20.69
C LYS A 725 -17.60 17.14 19.29
N LEU A 726 -16.89 16.70 18.25
CA LEU A 726 -17.25 16.98 16.86
C LEU A 726 -18.63 16.41 16.50
N LYS A 727 -18.94 15.20 16.99
CA LYS A 727 -20.26 14.56 16.78
C LYS A 727 -21.38 15.26 17.54
N ASP A 728 -21.11 15.73 18.75
CA ASP A 728 -22.04 16.52 19.56
C ASP A 728 -22.33 17.89 18.88
N VAL A 729 -21.30 18.56 18.33
CA VAL A 729 -21.43 19.81 17.55
C VAL A 729 -22.15 19.60 16.21
N LEU A 730 -21.89 18.51 15.48
CA LEU A 730 -22.62 18.19 14.24
C LEU A 730 -24.12 17.99 14.48
N LEU A 731 -24.50 17.41 15.63
CA LEU A 731 -25.89 17.30 16.06
C LEU A 731 -26.52 18.68 16.29
N GLN A 732 -25.82 19.57 17.00
CA GLN A 732 -26.27 20.94 17.22
C GLN A 732 -26.49 21.69 15.89
N VAL A 733 -25.57 21.55 14.92
CA VAL A 733 -25.70 22.17 13.59
C VAL A 733 -26.89 21.62 12.80
N ASP A 734 -27.17 20.32 12.86
CA ASP A 734 -28.35 19.73 12.19
C ASP A 734 -29.68 20.20 12.83
N ASP A 735 -29.72 20.41 14.15
CA ASP A 735 -30.90 20.93 14.86
C ASP A 735 -31.08 22.45 14.67
N GLU A 736 -29.99 23.23 14.65
CA GLU A 736 -30.02 24.64 14.22
C GLU A 736 -30.54 24.78 12.78
N ARG A 737 -30.15 23.87 11.87
CA ARG A 737 -30.64 23.86 10.50
C ARG A 737 -32.14 23.54 10.41
N ARG A 738 -32.64 22.61 11.23
CA ARG A 738 -34.09 22.33 11.35
C ARG A 738 -34.87 23.53 11.87
N ASN A 739 -34.33 24.26 12.84
CA ASN A 739 -34.96 25.46 13.37
C ASN A 739 -35.00 26.56 12.30
N ALA A 740 -33.92 26.73 11.52
CA ALA A 740 -33.91 27.64 10.36
C ALA A 740 -34.92 27.25 9.27
N GLU A 741 -35.06 25.95 8.96
CA GLU A 741 -36.11 25.44 8.05
C GLU A 741 -37.51 25.76 8.59
N GLN A 742 -37.77 25.58 9.90
CA GLN A 742 -39.06 25.92 10.53
C GLN A 742 -39.36 27.42 10.54
N PHE A 743 -38.39 28.29 10.83
CA PHE A 743 -38.58 29.75 10.78
C PHE A 743 -38.85 30.22 9.35
N LYS A 744 -38.19 29.63 8.34
CA LYS A 744 -38.51 29.90 6.94
C LYS A 744 -39.94 29.50 6.60
N ASP A 745 -40.37 28.30 6.99
CA ASP A 745 -41.73 27.80 6.80
C ASP A 745 -42.79 28.71 7.43
N GLN A 746 -42.51 29.29 8.60
CA GLN A 746 -43.36 30.28 9.26
C GLN A 746 -43.38 31.61 8.49
N ALA A 747 -42.23 32.09 8.01
CA ALA A 747 -42.11 33.31 7.22
C ALA A 747 -42.84 33.21 5.87
N ASP A 748 -42.74 32.06 5.17
CA ASP A 748 -43.45 31.81 3.91
C ASP A 748 -44.98 31.73 4.12
N LYS A 749 -45.44 31.15 5.24
CA LYS A 749 -46.86 31.16 5.66
C LYS A 749 -47.34 32.59 5.99
N ALA A 750 -46.54 33.38 6.71
CA ALA A 750 -46.86 34.77 7.01
C ALA A 750 -46.91 35.65 5.75
N SER A 751 -45.95 35.49 4.83
CA SER A 751 -45.90 36.14 3.51
C SER A 751 -47.12 35.80 2.65
N THR A 752 -47.58 34.54 2.71
CA THR A 752 -48.80 34.10 2.01
C THR A 752 -50.07 34.74 2.60
N ARG A 753 -50.19 34.78 3.94
CA ARG A 753 -51.28 35.51 4.61
C ARG A 753 -51.27 37.01 4.30
N LEU A 754 -50.10 37.64 4.27
CA LEU A 754 -49.95 39.06 3.93
C LEU A 754 -50.46 39.36 2.50
N LYS A 755 -50.20 38.46 1.54
CA LYS A 755 -50.74 38.57 0.17
C LYS A 755 -52.26 38.42 0.13
N GLN A 756 -52.83 37.50 0.92
CA GLN A 756 -54.29 37.35 1.02
C GLN A 756 -54.95 38.58 1.63
N LEU A 757 -54.42 39.10 2.74
CA LEU A 757 -54.92 40.31 3.40
C LEU A 757 -54.82 41.55 2.49
N LYS A 758 -53.75 41.67 1.70
CA LYS A 758 -53.65 42.75 0.69
C LYS A 758 -54.73 42.65 -0.38
N ARG A 759 -55.01 41.45 -0.90
CA ARG A 759 -56.08 41.28 -1.90
C ARG A 759 -57.47 41.57 -1.32
N GLN A 760 -57.72 41.21 -0.06
CA GLN A 760 -58.96 41.56 0.65
C GLN A 760 -59.09 43.08 0.89
N LEU A 761 -57.98 43.78 1.14
CA LEU A 761 -57.96 45.24 1.22
C LEU A 761 -58.27 45.88 -0.14
N GLU A 762 -57.65 45.41 -1.22
CA GLU A 762 -57.91 45.87 -2.60
C GLU A 762 -59.39 45.65 -2.99
N GLU A 763 -59.95 44.45 -2.70
CA GLU A 763 -61.37 44.12 -2.92
C GLU A 763 -62.32 45.06 -2.13
N ALA A 764 -61.99 45.37 -0.87
CA ALA A 764 -62.77 46.27 -0.02
C ALA A 764 -62.63 47.75 -0.43
N GLU A 765 -61.47 48.18 -0.91
CA GLU A 765 -61.25 49.54 -1.44
C GLU A 765 -62.03 49.75 -2.75
N GLU A 766 -62.08 48.77 -3.65
CA GLU A 766 -62.95 48.82 -4.83
C GLU A 766 -64.44 48.90 -4.44
N GLU A 767 -64.85 48.15 -3.41
CA GLU A 767 -66.24 48.18 -2.92
C GLU A 767 -66.61 49.52 -2.30
N ALA A 768 -65.72 50.10 -1.48
CA ALA A 768 -65.88 51.43 -0.92
C ALA A 768 -65.90 52.53 -2.01
N GLN A 769 -65.14 52.37 -3.10
CA GLN A 769 -65.21 53.25 -4.26
C GLN A 769 -66.53 53.10 -5.03
N ARG A 770 -67.00 51.87 -5.26
CA ARG A 770 -68.32 51.59 -5.86
C ARG A 770 -69.46 52.18 -5.03
N ALA A 771 -69.43 52.02 -3.71
CA ALA A 771 -70.40 52.60 -2.79
C ALA A 771 -70.39 54.14 -2.82
N ASN A 772 -69.21 54.79 -2.81
CA ASN A 772 -69.11 56.24 -2.90
C ASN A 772 -69.54 56.79 -4.27
N ALA A 773 -69.30 56.06 -5.37
CA ALA A 773 -69.82 56.42 -6.69
C ALA A 773 -71.35 56.35 -6.73
N SER A 774 -71.95 55.31 -6.16
CA SER A 774 -73.40 55.18 -6.01
C SER A 774 -73.99 56.31 -5.16
N ARG A 775 -73.39 56.61 -3.99
CA ARG A 775 -73.80 57.72 -3.12
C ARG A 775 -73.77 59.07 -3.85
N ARG A 776 -72.73 59.34 -4.66
CA ARG A 776 -72.64 60.56 -5.49
C ARG A 776 -73.69 60.62 -6.61
N LYS A 777 -74.15 59.47 -7.12
CA LYS A 777 -75.24 59.40 -8.10
C LYS A 777 -76.59 59.68 -7.44
N LEU A 778 -76.89 58.99 -6.33
CA LEU A 778 -78.11 59.22 -5.54
C LEU A 778 -78.20 60.65 -5.01
N GLN A 779 -77.07 61.26 -4.62
CA GLN A 779 -77.05 62.66 -4.19
C GLN A 779 -77.47 63.62 -5.33
N ARG A 780 -77.02 63.38 -6.58
CA ARG A 780 -77.46 64.17 -7.73
C ARG A 780 -78.93 63.94 -8.07
N GLU A 781 -79.39 62.70 -8.00
CA GLU A 781 -80.80 62.36 -8.24
C GLU A 781 -81.71 62.99 -7.17
N LEU A 782 -81.21 63.17 -5.94
CA LEU A 782 -81.86 63.94 -4.88
C LEU A 782 -81.80 65.45 -5.14
N GLU A 783 -80.68 65.99 -5.63
CA GLU A 783 -80.53 67.40 -6.02
C GLU A 783 -81.50 67.75 -7.18
N ASP A 784 -81.56 66.94 -8.25
CA ASP A 784 -82.52 67.07 -9.38
C ASP A 784 -83.98 66.95 -8.91
N ALA A 785 -84.29 66.01 -8.01
CA ALA A 785 -85.61 65.86 -7.40
C ALA A 785 -85.98 67.06 -6.51
N THR A 786 -85.00 67.66 -5.85
CA THR A 786 -85.20 68.85 -5.02
C THR A 786 -85.44 70.08 -5.90
N GLU A 787 -84.65 70.29 -6.97
CA GLU A 787 -84.88 71.40 -7.90
C GLU A 787 -86.25 71.32 -8.59
N THR A 788 -86.70 70.12 -8.97
CA THR A 788 -88.02 69.92 -9.59
C THR A 788 -89.16 70.07 -8.59
N ALA A 789 -89.01 69.63 -7.35
CA ALA A 789 -89.94 69.93 -6.27
C ALA A 789 -90.01 71.44 -5.98
N ASP A 790 -88.88 72.14 -6.02
CA ASP A 790 -88.81 73.59 -5.81
C ASP A 790 -89.40 74.37 -6.99
N ALA A 791 -89.22 73.90 -8.23
CA ALA A 791 -89.91 74.40 -9.40
C ALA A 791 -91.45 74.25 -9.27
N MET A 792 -91.95 73.07 -8.88
CA MET A 792 -93.37 72.88 -8.59
C MET A 792 -93.86 73.75 -7.43
N ASN A 793 -93.06 73.95 -6.37
CA ASN A 793 -93.41 74.86 -5.28
C ASN A 793 -93.48 76.33 -5.73
N ARG A 794 -92.62 76.75 -6.68
CA ARG A 794 -92.68 78.08 -7.31
C ARG A 794 -93.92 78.21 -8.21
N GLU A 795 -94.30 77.18 -8.96
CA GLU A 795 -95.56 77.16 -9.72
C GLU A 795 -96.80 77.17 -8.81
N VAL A 796 -96.84 76.35 -7.77
CA VAL A 796 -97.90 76.33 -6.75
C VAL A 796 -97.99 77.69 -6.03
N SER A 797 -96.87 78.37 -5.80
CA SER A 797 -96.84 79.72 -5.24
C SER A 797 -97.33 80.78 -6.24
N SER A 798 -97.01 80.63 -7.53
CA SER A 798 -97.57 81.44 -8.62
C SER A 798 -99.09 81.27 -8.74
N LEU A 799 -99.58 80.04 -8.64
CA LEU A 799 -101.02 79.71 -8.62
C LEU A 799 -101.70 80.25 -7.36
N LYS A 800 -101.12 80.10 -6.16
CA LYS A 800 -101.62 80.70 -4.91
C LYS A 800 -101.67 82.24 -4.98
N ASN A 801 -100.70 82.88 -5.62
CA ASN A 801 -100.71 84.33 -5.84
C ASN A 801 -101.75 84.77 -6.89
N LYS A 802 -102.01 83.96 -7.92
CA LYS A 802 -103.14 84.18 -8.86
C LYS A 802 -104.50 84.00 -8.16
N LEU A 803 -104.60 83.08 -7.20
CA LEU A 803 -105.80 82.84 -6.39
C LEU A 803 -106.06 83.92 -5.32
N ARG A 804 -105.09 84.82 -5.07
CA ARG A 804 -105.16 85.86 -4.02
C ARG A 804 -105.82 87.19 -4.45
N ARG A 805 -106.48 87.23 -5.62
CA ARG A 805 -107.37 88.33 -6.04
C ARG A 805 -108.84 87.90 -6.01
N GLY A 806 -109.36 87.70 -4.81
CA GLY A 806 -110.76 87.38 -4.52
C GLY A 806 -110.99 87.59 -3.02
N ASP A 807 -111.97 88.43 -2.67
CA ASP A 807 -112.02 89.11 -1.38
C ASP A 807 -113.06 88.52 -0.39
N LEU A 808 -112.96 88.95 0.87
CA LEU A 808 -113.87 88.72 2.03
C LEU A 808 -113.71 87.42 2.88
N PRO A 809 -114.02 87.45 4.21
CA PRO A 809 -113.23 86.73 5.22
C PRO A 809 -114.07 86.05 6.35
N PHE A 810 -113.53 86.02 7.59
CA PHE A 810 -114.18 85.70 8.90
C PHE A 810 -114.21 84.19 9.29
N VAL A 811 -113.95 83.71 10.52
CA VAL A 811 -113.12 84.24 11.66
C VAL A 811 -112.70 83.13 12.67
N VAL A 812 -111.73 83.45 13.53
CA VAL A 812 -111.05 82.66 14.59
C VAL A 812 -111.97 82.51 15.84
N PRO A 813 -112.04 81.38 16.63
CA PRO A 813 -111.10 81.18 17.77
C PRO A 813 -110.84 79.77 18.38
N ARG A 814 -109.56 79.38 18.40
CA ARG A 814 -108.71 79.23 19.60
C ARG A 814 -109.23 78.49 20.87
N ARG A 815 -108.68 77.28 21.13
CA ARG A 815 -108.29 76.77 22.47
C ARG A 815 -106.88 76.16 22.33
N MET A 816 -105.86 76.70 23.00
CA MET A 816 -105.44 76.48 24.39
C MET A 816 -104.69 75.17 24.61
N ALA A 817 -103.38 75.31 24.70
CA ALA A 817 -102.33 74.31 24.71
C ALA A 817 -102.26 73.41 25.96
N ARG A 818 -101.49 72.32 25.83
CA ARG A 818 -100.40 72.03 26.76
C ARG A 818 -99.19 71.50 25.99
N LYS A 819 -97.98 71.77 26.48
CA LYS A 819 -96.69 71.44 25.84
C LYS A 819 -96.01 70.32 26.64
N GLY A 820 -95.40 69.36 25.94
CA GLY A 820 -94.55 68.31 26.49
C GLY A 820 -93.62 67.83 25.39
N THR A 821 -92.32 67.75 25.68
CA THR A 821 -91.24 67.46 24.72
C THR A 821 -90.57 66.14 25.06
N GLY A 822 -90.13 65.39 24.04
CA GLY A 822 -89.44 64.11 24.23
C GLY A 822 -89.04 63.45 22.91
N GLU A 823 -87.95 63.95 22.32
CA GLU A 823 -86.87 63.26 21.59
C GLU A 823 -87.16 62.25 20.46
N CYS A 824 -86.11 61.98 19.67
CA CYS A 824 -86.12 61.09 18.51
C CYS A 824 -85.48 59.74 18.86
N SER A 825 -85.95 58.66 18.22
CA SER A 825 -85.07 57.68 17.56
C SER A 825 -85.87 56.87 16.54
N ASP A 826 -85.20 56.38 15.49
CA ASP A 826 -85.84 55.72 14.35
C ASP A 826 -86.18 54.25 14.63
N ASP A 827 -87.39 53.84 14.22
CA ASP A 827 -87.76 52.42 14.03
C ASP A 827 -87.43 52.02 12.58
N GLU A 828 -86.43 51.16 12.37
CA GLU A 828 -86.38 50.30 11.17
C GLU A 828 -86.38 48.81 11.55
N VAL A 829 -87.11 48.03 10.76
CA VAL A 829 -87.51 46.66 11.08
C VAL A 829 -86.53 45.66 10.46
N ASP A 830 -85.81 44.92 11.30
CA ASP A 830 -85.00 43.79 10.86
C ASP A 830 -85.88 42.53 10.68
N GLY A 831 -85.68 41.78 9.58
CA GLY A 831 -86.45 40.56 9.35
C GLY A 831 -86.36 39.89 7.98
N LYS A 832 -85.54 38.81 7.93
CA LYS A 832 -85.70 37.59 7.10
C LYS A 832 -85.40 37.69 5.58
N ALA A 833 -84.92 36.63 4.91
CA ALA A 833 -84.53 35.28 5.34
C ALA A 833 -83.57 34.58 4.34
N ASP A 834 -83.20 33.34 4.68
CA ASP A 834 -82.58 32.28 3.86
C ASP A 834 -81.09 32.41 3.48
N GLY A 835 -80.27 31.35 3.52
CA GLY A 835 -80.52 30.00 4.08
C GLY A 835 -79.53 28.93 3.60
N ALA A 836 -79.25 27.92 4.46
CA ALA A 836 -78.44 26.70 4.20
C ALA A 836 -76.95 26.94 3.83
N GLU A 837 -75.99 26.02 3.97
CA GLU A 837 -75.85 24.73 4.68
C GLU A 837 -74.32 24.55 5.03
N ALA A 838 -73.72 23.49 5.60
CA ALA A 838 -74.09 22.11 5.96
C ALA A 838 -73.32 21.65 7.23
N LYS A 839 -73.21 20.33 7.48
CA LYS A 839 -72.25 19.71 8.42
C LYS A 839 -71.73 18.37 7.89
N ALA A 840 -70.41 18.15 7.92
CA ALA A 840 -69.71 16.85 8.03
C ALA A 840 -68.18 17.09 8.02
N ALA A 841 -67.31 16.24 8.57
CA ALA A 841 -67.37 15.28 9.68
C ALA A 841 -65.91 14.95 10.10
N GLU A 842 -65.74 14.14 11.15
CA GLU A 842 -64.47 13.70 11.79
C GLU A 842 -63.24 13.51 10.87
#